data_AF-A0A3M1RRG2-F1
#
_entry.id   AF-A0A3M1RRG2-F1
#
_cell.length_a   1.000
_cell.length_b   1.000
_cell.length_c   1.000
_cell.angle_alpha   90.00
_cell.angle_beta   90.00
_cell.angle_gamma   90.00
#
_symmetry.space_group_name_H-M   'P 1'
#
loop_
_entity.id
_entity.type
_entity.pdbx_description
1 polymer ?
#
loop_
_entity_poly.entity_id
_entity_poly.type
_entity_poly.pdbx_seq_one_letter_code
_entity_poly.pdbx_strand_id
1 'polypeptide(L)'
;MPILGALLKAAAIVCATLLPWAVFAQTLSLPDAFDTGGRHVASGIESLDVSPAYREAHRQEAFSTPSELEELFVEVPGQRYDISSYSRYNMKLPRLSGGFRFRESPPAGKALRIAIVQTDRFELAMRSGESGYLLKYLPNFHDAWALYEATQKENQFRLEPTALLATDGGRYRRSGRGSIVLHFRPGWILVTRGENVLLESPIEGDPHTWTLEIATTALLREIRWIDDFDVPEVDDAFVPMRTASGEAIRPSDENWTVSLDEGGTIEKLPDGKVRLSVDGQSGVIQAKAALPVAEAFAYTFEIESPTPKTGVTLLDSEGRSIAAIGFFRHNESRRIVFAPDKPESADDRRSFDARNRIAPLIAARQWYRLIVVGGAVNWEFSPDGRRWSRVQPGGEPCEGKPVAFALYASPGNEHREITLCRARLETLRRTSRLANRVPKDLVPHELITNDRVRPWEDARNAAKPATVAFRDWVYACNVRRLLENRSLFASRRVLFELLESVRIDDSLSWDERAEVLAELTRIMPAYDWGTWHEFTESIEATFLDWARQGMTQPYRKAARFVDRMIYWTEWDRTAYLPAALRHEIFESAVSGDRRAMGELCASAMCRCPVNEMEHLLPGPREMLRTAAARAAASWKELKYLPVDSRPSRMPPSRLEVGKEAFNLTTEITAGLRDGDTSAVLALVENRYRPEVGRLPAPDDSLHWLSFDEWVRRLIDAKPELGEKLRQDYSAALQLRVQECIK
;
A
#
# COMPACT_ATOMS: atom_id res chain seq x y z
N MET A 1 -9.48 -50.90 7.66
CA MET A 1 -10.73 -50.09 7.78
C MET A 1 -10.56 -48.59 8.06
N PRO A 2 -9.47 -48.03 8.62
CA PRO A 2 -9.39 -46.57 8.86
C PRO A 2 -9.22 -45.73 7.57
N ILE A 3 -8.67 -46.33 6.51
CA ILE A 3 -8.37 -45.66 5.23
C ILE A 3 -9.65 -45.32 4.45
N LEU A 4 -10.71 -46.14 4.60
CA LEU A 4 -11.98 -45.91 3.90
C LEU A 4 -12.75 -44.70 4.47
N GLY A 5 -12.62 -44.44 5.78
CA GLY A 5 -13.22 -43.28 6.43
C GLY A 5 -12.52 -41.95 6.07
N ALA A 6 -11.22 -41.99 5.79
CA ALA A 6 -10.46 -40.83 5.30
C ALA A 6 -10.81 -40.51 3.84
N LEU A 7 -10.99 -41.54 3.00
CA LEU A 7 -11.40 -41.38 1.60
C LEU A 7 -12.83 -40.84 1.46
N LEU A 8 -13.77 -41.28 2.30
CA LEU A 8 -15.15 -40.77 2.27
C LEU A 8 -15.27 -39.33 2.78
N LYS A 9 -14.42 -38.90 3.72
CA LYS A 9 -14.35 -37.48 4.14
C LYS A 9 -13.68 -36.59 3.08
N ALA A 10 -12.65 -37.08 2.38
CA ALA A 10 -12.06 -36.38 1.24
C ALA A 10 -13.05 -36.24 0.07
N ALA A 11 -13.83 -37.28 -0.22
CA ALA A 11 -14.86 -37.24 -1.27
C ALA A 11 -16.02 -36.28 -0.94
N ALA A 12 -16.43 -36.19 0.33
CA ALA A 12 -17.46 -35.23 0.76
C ALA A 12 -16.99 -33.76 0.67
N ILE A 13 -15.70 -33.50 0.91
CA ILE A 13 -15.09 -32.16 0.75
C ILE A 13 -14.97 -31.78 -0.73
N VAL A 14 -14.66 -32.74 -1.60
CA VAL A 14 -14.60 -32.54 -3.07
C VAL A 14 -15.99 -32.36 -3.69
N CYS A 15 -17.03 -33.02 -3.17
CA CYS A 15 -18.40 -32.82 -3.65
C CYS A 15 -19.00 -31.47 -3.20
N ALA A 16 -18.60 -30.92 -2.05
CA ALA A 16 -19.10 -29.63 -1.58
C ALA A 16 -18.48 -28.42 -2.32
N THR A 17 -17.28 -28.56 -2.89
CA THR A 17 -16.60 -27.50 -3.66
C THR A 17 -16.97 -27.47 -5.14
N LEU A 18 -17.47 -28.57 -5.71
CA LEU A 18 -17.73 -28.71 -7.16
C LEU A 18 -19.20 -28.50 -7.57
N LEU A 19 -20.16 -28.55 -6.63
CA LEU A 19 -21.58 -28.39 -6.95
C LEU A 19 -22.02 -26.97 -7.41
N PRO A 20 -21.36 -25.85 -7.05
CA PRO A 20 -21.77 -24.53 -7.58
C PRO A 20 -21.49 -24.36 -9.08
N TRP A 21 -20.51 -25.09 -9.64
CA TRP A 21 -20.13 -24.98 -11.06
C TRP A 21 -21.08 -25.77 -11.99
N ALA A 22 -21.60 -26.91 -11.53
CA ALA A 22 -22.50 -27.74 -12.33
C ALA A 22 -23.89 -27.12 -12.55
N VAL A 23 -24.35 -26.25 -11.64
CA VAL A 23 -25.64 -25.53 -11.78
C VAL A 23 -25.50 -24.29 -12.67
N PHE A 24 -24.30 -23.69 -12.76
CA PHE A 24 -24.04 -22.53 -13.62
C PHE A 24 -23.93 -22.88 -15.11
N ALA A 25 -23.50 -24.11 -15.43
CA ALA A 25 -23.34 -24.60 -16.80
C ALA A 25 -24.67 -24.90 -17.53
N GLN A 26 -25.79 -25.08 -16.81
CA GLN A 26 -27.08 -25.43 -17.43
C GLN A 26 -27.87 -24.25 -17.99
N THR A 27 -27.48 -23.00 -17.70
CA THR A 27 -28.22 -21.78 -18.15
C THR A 27 -27.73 -21.15 -19.44
N LEU A 28 -26.67 -21.67 -20.08
CA LEU A 28 -26.18 -21.17 -21.38
C LEU A 28 -26.58 -22.10 -22.51
N SER A 29 -27.88 -22.11 -22.82
CA SER A 29 -28.35 -22.45 -24.17
C SER A 29 -28.59 -21.15 -24.91
N LEU A 30 -27.72 -20.82 -25.87
CA LEU A 30 -27.97 -19.75 -26.84
C LEU A 30 -28.30 -20.39 -28.20
N PRO A 31 -29.41 -19.98 -28.87
CA PRO A 31 -29.70 -20.37 -30.23
C PRO A 31 -28.90 -19.53 -31.24
N ASP A 32 -28.78 -20.10 -32.43
CA ASP A 32 -28.15 -19.54 -33.63
C ASP A 32 -28.70 -18.16 -34.06
N ALA A 33 -27.82 -17.47 -34.79
CA ALA A 33 -28.05 -16.33 -35.68
C ALA A 33 -27.95 -14.91 -35.09
N PHE A 34 -26.97 -14.18 -35.62
CA PHE A 34 -26.92 -12.73 -35.69
C PHE A 34 -28.23 -12.18 -36.26
N ASP A 35 -29.02 -11.48 -35.43
CA ASP A 35 -29.94 -10.45 -35.90
C ASP A 35 -29.99 -9.28 -34.92
N THR A 36 -29.91 -8.08 -35.48
CA THR A 36 -29.95 -6.79 -34.81
C THR A 36 -31.38 -6.49 -34.37
N GLY A 37 -31.74 -6.85 -33.14
CA GLY A 37 -33.06 -6.56 -32.57
C GLY A 37 -33.01 -6.42 -31.05
N GLY A 38 -33.08 -5.19 -30.56
CA GLY A 38 -33.05 -4.89 -29.14
C GLY A 38 -34.17 -5.56 -28.35
N ARG A 39 -33.81 -6.19 -27.23
CA ARG A 39 -34.66 -6.31 -26.05
C ARG A 39 -33.84 -6.08 -24.79
N HIS A 40 -34.24 -5.07 -24.05
CA HIS A 40 -33.76 -4.73 -22.72
C HIS A 40 -33.90 -5.92 -21.77
N VAL A 41 -32.79 -6.35 -21.19
CA VAL A 41 -32.77 -6.84 -19.81
C VAL A 41 -32.16 -5.73 -18.98
N ALA A 42 -33.02 -4.84 -18.50
CA ALA A 42 -32.68 -3.87 -17.48
C ALA A 42 -32.85 -4.54 -16.11
N SER A 43 -31.78 -4.52 -15.31
CA SER A 43 -31.75 -3.95 -13.95
C SER A 43 -30.66 -4.63 -13.11
N GLY A 44 -29.60 -3.88 -12.77
CA GLY A 44 -28.68 -4.28 -11.69
C GLY A 44 -27.18 -4.02 -11.89
N ILE A 45 -26.75 -3.40 -12.99
CA ILE A 45 -25.36 -2.95 -13.14
C ILE A 45 -25.35 -1.44 -12.94
N GLU A 46 -25.10 -1.01 -11.71
CA GLU A 46 -24.57 0.33 -11.47
C GLU A 46 -23.34 0.49 -12.36
N SER A 47 -23.37 1.51 -13.21
CA SER A 47 -22.23 1.92 -14.02
C SER A 47 -21.01 2.01 -13.12
N LEU A 48 -19.96 1.24 -13.42
CA LEU A 48 -18.64 1.48 -12.83
C LEU A 48 -18.14 2.83 -13.34
N ASP A 49 -18.53 3.87 -12.62
CA ASP A 49 -18.19 5.24 -12.86
C ASP A 49 -16.72 5.40 -12.48
N VAL A 50 -15.84 5.24 -13.48
CA VAL A 50 -14.42 5.50 -13.27
C VAL A 50 -14.29 6.95 -12.83
N SER A 51 -13.81 7.13 -11.60
CA SER A 51 -13.71 8.45 -10.98
C SER A 51 -12.94 9.40 -11.91
N PRO A 52 -13.35 10.67 -12.00
CA PRO A 52 -12.59 11.68 -12.72
C PRO A 52 -11.12 11.72 -12.28
N ALA A 53 -10.88 11.46 -10.98
CA ALA A 53 -9.55 11.32 -10.39
C ALA A 53 -8.67 10.32 -11.12
N TYR A 54 -9.22 9.12 -11.33
CA TYR A 54 -8.54 8.05 -12.03
C TYR A 54 -8.23 8.43 -13.48
N ARG A 55 -9.23 8.91 -14.23
CA ARG A 55 -9.03 9.27 -15.65
C ARG A 55 -7.96 10.32 -15.80
N GLU A 56 -7.97 11.32 -14.94
CA GLU A 56 -7.01 12.40 -15.02
C GLU A 56 -5.61 11.87 -14.70
N ALA A 57 -5.38 11.18 -13.57
CA ALA A 57 -4.06 10.62 -13.23
C ALA A 57 -3.39 9.82 -14.36
N HIS A 58 -4.19 9.19 -15.22
CA HIS A 58 -3.71 8.34 -16.31
C HIS A 58 -3.76 8.99 -17.69
N ARG A 59 -4.19 10.26 -17.80
CA ARG A 59 -4.17 11.03 -19.04
C ARG A 59 -2.73 11.28 -19.51
N GLN A 60 -2.38 10.83 -20.71
CA GLN A 60 -1.06 10.99 -21.34
C GLN A 60 -1.08 11.91 -22.59
N GLU A 61 -2.23 12.51 -22.92
CA GLU A 61 -2.52 13.09 -24.24
C GLU A 61 -1.82 14.42 -24.58
N ALA A 62 -1.29 15.15 -23.60
CA ALA A 62 -0.70 16.47 -23.86
C ALA A 62 0.60 16.67 -23.05
N PHE A 63 1.69 16.86 -23.76
CA PHE A 63 2.90 17.46 -23.18
C PHE A 63 2.69 18.96 -23.13
N SER A 64 2.98 19.60 -21.99
CA SER A 64 3.02 21.05 -21.97
C SER A 64 4.05 21.55 -22.97
N THR A 65 3.69 22.55 -23.77
CA THR A 65 4.63 23.24 -24.65
C THR A 65 5.30 24.40 -23.91
N PRO A 66 6.52 24.83 -24.31
CA PRO A 66 7.14 26.03 -23.73
C PRO A 66 6.21 27.25 -23.72
N SER A 67 5.45 27.49 -24.80
CA SER A 67 4.53 28.62 -24.91
C SER A 67 3.38 28.55 -23.90
N GLU A 68 2.78 27.37 -23.69
CA GLU A 68 1.75 27.20 -22.64
C GLU A 68 2.31 27.49 -21.23
N LEU A 69 3.59 27.16 -20.99
CA LEU A 69 4.25 27.45 -19.72
C LEU A 69 4.59 28.94 -19.57
N GLU A 70 4.95 29.63 -20.66
CA GLU A 70 5.15 31.09 -20.68
C GLU A 70 3.84 31.86 -20.42
N GLU A 71 2.71 31.32 -20.85
CA GLU A 71 1.38 31.83 -20.50
C GLU A 71 1.05 31.59 -19.03
N LEU A 72 1.46 30.46 -18.46
CA LEU A 72 1.16 30.11 -17.07
C LEU A 72 2.03 30.88 -16.05
N PHE A 73 3.28 31.15 -16.40
CA PHE A 73 4.30 31.67 -15.48
C PHE A 73 4.76 33.10 -15.77
N VAL A 74 5.25 33.74 -14.72
CA VAL A 74 6.08 34.96 -14.77
C VAL A 74 7.37 34.75 -13.99
N GLU A 75 8.36 35.57 -14.32
CA GLU A 75 9.65 35.56 -13.64
C GLU A 75 9.52 35.93 -12.17
N VAL A 76 10.27 35.20 -11.35
CA VAL A 76 10.49 35.53 -9.95
C VAL A 76 11.72 36.45 -9.84
N PRO A 77 11.59 37.67 -9.27
CA PRO A 77 12.70 38.62 -9.21
C PRO A 77 13.97 38.04 -8.58
N GLY A 78 15.11 38.23 -9.25
CA GLY A 78 16.41 37.77 -8.78
C GLY A 78 16.65 36.26 -8.91
N GLN A 79 15.75 35.52 -9.56
CA GLN A 79 15.95 34.11 -9.89
C GLN A 79 16.05 33.93 -11.41
N ARG A 80 16.79 32.91 -11.84
CA ARG A 80 16.80 32.50 -13.25
C ARG A 80 15.37 32.18 -13.70
N TYR A 81 15.00 32.57 -14.91
CA TYR A 81 13.75 32.18 -15.56
C TYR A 81 14.07 31.66 -16.96
N ASP A 82 13.97 30.34 -17.14
CA ASP A 82 14.34 29.67 -18.39
C ASP A 82 13.37 28.51 -18.66
N ILE A 83 12.59 28.68 -19.73
CA ILE A 83 11.68 27.69 -20.28
C ILE A 83 12.25 27.28 -21.64
N SER A 84 12.70 26.03 -21.76
CA SER A 84 13.29 25.51 -23.00
C SER A 84 12.70 24.17 -23.38
N SER A 85 12.97 23.71 -24.60
CA SER A 85 12.60 22.36 -25.04
C SER A 85 13.82 21.44 -24.99
N TYR A 86 13.62 20.22 -24.48
CA TYR A 86 14.65 19.19 -24.37
C TYR A 86 14.16 17.89 -25.03
N SER A 87 14.98 17.32 -25.92
CA SER A 87 14.65 16.05 -26.58
C SER A 87 15.13 14.87 -25.75
N ARG A 88 14.23 13.96 -25.39
CA ARG A 88 14.55 12.73 -24.67
C ARG A 88 13.60 11.60 -25.07
N TYR A 89 14.14 10.41 -25.35
CA TYR A 89 13.35 9.23 -25.75
C TYR A 89 12.42 9.52 -26.95
N ASN A 90 12.89 10.26 -27.95
CA ASN A 90 12.10 10.76 -29.09
C ASN A 90 10.92 11.68 -28.74
N MET A 91 10.81 12.15 -27.49
CA MET A 91 9.82 13.12 -27.05
C MET A 91 10.48 14.49 -26.87
N LYS A 92 9.77 15.57 -27.22
CA LYS A 92 10.14 16.94 -26.84
C LYS A 92 9.46 17.29 -25.54
N LEU A 93 10.25 17.47 -24.48
CA LEU A 93 9.77 17.78 -23.14
C LEU A 93 10.15 19.22 -22.79
N PRO A 94 9.26 20.00 -22.14
CA PRO A 94 9.66 21.27 -21.56
C PRO A 94 10.65 21.08 -20.42
N ARG A 95 11.64 21.96 -20.36
CA ARG A 95 12.59 22.09 -19.28
C ARG A 95 12.37 23.42 -18.59
N LEU A 96 12.12 23.37 -17.28
CA LEU A 96 12.11 24.54 -16.40
C LEU A 96 13.42 24.61 -15.63
N SER A 97 14.05 25.79 -15.60
CA SER A 97 15.28 26.03 -14.84
C SER A 97 15.23 27.40 -14.14
N GLY A 98 15.05 27.38 -12.82
CA GLY A 98 15.05 28.55 -11.96
C GLY A 98 13.77 28.75 -11.15
N GLY A 99 13.29 29.99 -11.04
CA GLY A 99 12.14 30.40 -10.22
C GLY A 99 10.99 30.91 -11.08
N PHE A 100 9.80 30.33 -10.90
CA PHE A 100 8.60 30.61 -11.69
C PHE A 100 7.45 30.95 -10.76
N ARG A 101 6.70 32.01 -11.03
CA ARG A 101 5.48 32.34 -10.28
C ARG A 101 4.27 32.15 -11.19
N PHE A 102 3.22 31.53 -10.69
CA PHE A 102 1.95 31.46 -11.43
C PHE A 102 1.36 32.87 -11.57
N ARG A 103 0.84 33.21 -12.75
CA ARG A 103 0.21 34.52 -12.98
C ARG A 103 -0.98 34.78 -12.07
N GLU A 104 -1.75 33.74 -11.82
CA GLU A 104 -2.98 33.79 -11.05
C GLU A 104 -2.85 32.96 -9.78
N SER A 105 -3.57 33.36 -8.75
CA SER A 105 -3.79 32.53 -7.56
C SER A 105 -4.56 31.25 -7.93
N PRO A 106 -4.51 30.21 -7.08
CA PRO A 106 -5.23 28.96 -7.33
C PRO A 106 -6.71 29.19 -7.66
N PRO A 107 -7.18 28.88 -8.86
CA PRO A 107 -8.57 29.16 -9.23
C PRO A 107 -9.53 28.27 -8.43
N ALA A 108 -10.68 28.82 -8.05
CA ALA A 108 -11.74 28.06 -7.38
C ALA A 108 -12.24 26.92 -8.28
N GLY A 109 -12.46 25.73 -7.69
CA GLY A 109 -12.92 24.55 -8.41
C GLY A 109 -11.89 23.97 -9.40
N LYS A 110 -10.61 24.36 -9.30
CA LYS A 110 -9.51 23.78 -10.07
C LYS A 110 -8.50 23.08 -9.17
N ALA A 111 -7.87 22.05 -9.71
CA ALA A 111 -6.71 21.39 -9.11
C ALA A 111 -5.47 21.59 -9.98
N LEU A 112 -4.28 21.54 -9.37
CA LEU A 112 -3.01 21.66 -10.09
C LEU A 112 -2.45 20.27 -10.36
N ARG A 113 -2.34 19.93 -11.64
CA ARG A 113 -1.72 18.68 -12.09
C ARG A 113 -0.24 18.90 -12.40
N ILE A 114 0.62 18.03 -11.90
CA ILE A 114 2.08 18.11 -12.09
C ILE A 114 2.61 16.74 -12.46
N ALA A 115 3.37 16.65 -13.56
CA ALA A 115 4.07 15.43 -13.94
C ALA A 115 5.54 15.71 -14.22
N ILE A 116 6.40 15.22 -13.33
CA ILE A 116 7.84 15.41 -13.40
C ILE A 116 8.46 14.16 -14.04
N VAL A 117 9.26 14.36 -15.10
CA VAL A 117 10.02 13.27 -15.74
C VAL A 117 11.37 13.09 -15.07
N GLN A 118 12.06 14.19 -14.80
CA GLN A 118 13.31 14.20 -14.08
C GLN A 118 13.48 15.54 -13.39
N THR A 119 14.08 15.54 -12.20
CA THR A 119 14.50 16.76 -11.55
C THR A 119 15.65 16.48 -10.59
N ASP A 120 16.46 17.49 -10.32
CA ASP A 120 17.41 17.52 -9.19
C ASP A 120 16.77 18.16 -7.94
N ARG A 121 15.76 19.01 -8.15
CA ARG A 121 15.05 19.82 -7.16
C ARG A 121 13.72 20.24 -7.73
N PHE A 122 12.64 19.94 -7.03
CA PHE A 122 11.34 20.54 -7.29
C PHE A 122 10.69 20.96 -5.98
N GLU A 123 10.42 22.25 -5.86
CA GLU A 123 9.75 22.85 -4.71
C GLU A 123 8.63 23.76 -5.19
N LEU A 124 7.43 23.57 -4.64
CA LEU A 124 6.28 24.44 -4.85
C LEU A 124 5.97 25.16 -3.54
N ALA A 125 6.21 26.47 -3.53
CA ALA A 125 5.85 27.38 -2.45
C ALA A 125 4.41 27.89 -2.68
N MET A 126 3.60 27.82 -1.63
CA MET A 126 2.23 28.31 -1.55
C MET A 126 2.21 29.42 -0.50
N ARG A 127 2.20 30.68 -0.93
CA ARG A 127 2.48 31.84 -0.06
C ARG A 127 1.20 32.60 0.33
N SER A 128 1.13 32.93 1.61
CA SER A 128 0.21 33.92 2.20
C SER A 128 1.04 34.97 2.93
N GLY A 129 1.39 36.05 2.22
CA GLY A 129 2.33 37.06 2.71
C GLY A 129 3.75 36.50 2.95
N GLU A 130 4.25 36.64 4.18
CA GLU A 130 5.58 36.15 4.60
C GLU A 130 5.56 34.70 5.11
N SER A 131 4.39 34.06 5.14
CA SER A 131 4.20 32.69 5.59
C SER A 131 3.59 31.83 4.50
N GLY A 132 3.55 30.51 4.69
CA GLY A 132 2.88 29.61 3.78
C GLY A 132 3.36 28.18 3.91
N TYR A 133 3.28 27.46 2.80
CA TYR A 133 3.58 26.05 2.72
C TYR A 133 4.57 25.75 1.61
N LEU A 134 5.38 24.72 1.80
CA LEU A 134 6.38 24.27 0.83
C LEU A 134 6.23 22.78 0.58
N LEU A 135 5.75 22.42 -0.62
CA LEU A 135 5.72 21.05 -1.09
C LEU A 135 7.03 20.75 -1.82
N LYS A 136 7.75 19.72 -1.36
CA LYS A 136 9.04 19.30 -1.93
C LYS A 136 8.95 17.89 -2.50
N TYR A 137 9.56 17.70 -3.66
CA TYR A 137 9.86 16.38 -4.22
C TYR A 137 11.33 16.05 -4.02
N LEU A 138 11.61 14.87 -3.48
CA LEU A 138 12.95 14.39 -3.13
C LEU A 138 13.28 13.16 -3.99
N PRO A 139 13.77 13.34 -5.23
CA PRO A 139 14.03 12.23 -6.15
C PRO A 139 15.10 11.26 -5.63
N ASN A 140 16.09 11.76 -4.88
CA ASN A 140 17.16 10.95 -4.31
C ASN A 140 16.80 10.29 -2.97
N PHE A 141 15.58 10.53 -2.45
CA PHE A 141 15.10 9.95 -1.20
C PHE A 141 13.82 9.16 -1.44
N HIS A 142 13.97 7.99 -2.09
CA HIS A 142 12.86 7.08 -2.40
C HIS A 142 11.70 7.72 -3.18
N ASP A 143 11.99 8.76 -3.98
CA ASP A 143 10.99 9.56 -4.69
C ASP A 143 9.90 10.14 -3.77
N ALA A 144 10.28 10.58 -2.57
CA ALA A 144 9.32 11.03 -1.58
C ALA A 144 8.78 12.43 -1.86
N TRP A 145 7.54 12.66 -1.41
CA TRP A 145 6.96 14.00 -1.30
C TRP A 145 6.85 14.39 0.17
N ALA A 146 7.18 15.65 0.48
CA ALA A 146 7.09 16.20 1.83
C ALA A 146 6.47 17.60 1.79
N LEU A 147 5.53 17.85 2.69
CA LEU A 147 4.87 19.13 2.87
C LEU A 147 5.34 19.77 4.17
N TYR A 148 5.79 21.02 4.07
CA TYR A 148 6.27 21.81 5.20
C TYR A 148 5.41 23.06 5.38
N GLU A 149 5.25 23.48 6.62
CA GLU A 149 5.03 24.88 6.95
C GLU A 149 6.34 25.64 6.68
N ALA A 150 6.24 26.87 6.20
CA ALA A 150 7.42 27.65 5.84
C ALA A 150 7.19 29.15 6.00
N THR A 151 8.27 29.87 6.30
CA THR A 151 8.27 31.33 6.46
C THR A 151 9.38 31.94 5.63
N GLN A 152 9.14 33.13 5.10
CA GLN A 152 10.16 33.93 4.44
C GLN A 152 11.10 34.51 5.49
N LYS A 153 12.41 34.38 5.26
CA LYS A 153 13.41 35.06 6.08
C LYS A 153 13.62 36.48 5.56
N GLU A 154 13.90 37.43 6.46
CA GLU A 154 14.26 38.81 6.08
C GLU A 154 15.33 38.82 4.98
N ASN A 155 15.09 39.63 3.94
CA ASN A 155 15.97 39.78 2.77
C ASN A 155 16.19 38.53 1.92
N GLN A 156 15.43 37.45 2.15
CA GLN A 156 15.40 36.29 1.26
C GLN A 156 14.08 36.22 0.53
N PHE A 157 14.12 35.91 -0.76
CA PHE A 157 12.90 35.72 -1.53
C PHE A 157 12.24 34.35 -1.26
N ARG A 158 13.03 33.34 -0.87
CA ARG A 158 12.57 31.96 -0.72
C ARG A 158 11.99 31.70 0.67
N LEU A 159 10.94 30.88 0.72
CA LEU A 159 10.44 30.31 1.96
C LEU A 159 11.46 29.31 2.53
N GLU A 160 11.73 29.39 3.82
CA GLU A 160 12.49 28.40 4.58
C GLU A 160 11.52 27.51 5.37
N PRO A 161 11.66 26.17 5.29
CA PRO A 161 10.86 25.25 6.11
C PRO A 161 10.95 25.56 7.60
N THR A 162 9.80 25.56 8.29
CA THR A 162 9.70 25.75 9.74
C THR A 162 9.27 24.48 10.46
N ALA A 163 8.31 23.74 9.89
CA ALA A 163 7.79 22.49 10.45
C ALA A 163 7.42 21.50 9.34
N LEU A 164 7.64 20.21 9.57
CA LEU A 164 7.18 19.13 8.69
C LEU A 164 5.72 18.81 9.04
N LEU A 165 4.84 18.89 8.04
CA LEU A 165 3.40 18.68 8.22
C LEU A 165 2.96 17.29 7.74
N ALA A 166 3.47 16.83 6.61
CA ALA A 166 3.13 15.51 6.08
C ALA A 166 4.21 14.98 5.12
N THR A 167 4.24 13.67 4.96
CA THR A 167 4.98 12.97 3.90
C THR A 167 4.05 12.00 3.18
N ASP A 168 4.41 11.61 1.97
CA ASP A 168 3.69 10.56 1.24
C ASP A 168 3.90 9.15 1.82
N GLY A 169 4.86 8.96 2.73
CA GLY A 169 5.16 7.65 3.33
C GLY A 169 5.53 6.59 2.28
N GLY A 170 6.12 7.00 1.15
CA GLY A 170 6.43 6.12 0.02
C GLY A 170 5.21 5.66 -0.80
N ARG A 171 4.00 6.21 -0.57
CA ARG A 171 2.80 5.89 -1.36
C ARG A 171 2.96 6.27 -2.83
N TYR A 172 3.66 7.38 -3.12
CA TYR A 172 3.91 7.80 -4.48
C TYR A 172 4.68 6.72 -5.24
N ARG A 173 5.77 6.22 -4.65
CA ARG A 173 6.56 5.13 -5.21
C ARG A 173 5.74 3.83 -5.32
N ARG A 174 5.00 3.43 -4.28
CA ARG A 174 4.19 2.19 -4.29
C ARG A 174 3.08 2.21 -5.36
N SER A 175 2.47 3.36 -5.60
CA SER A 175 1.44 3.47 -6.63
C SER A 175 2.01 3.45 -8.06
N GLY A 176 3.34 3.40 -8.21
CA GLY A 176 4.07 3.64 -9.45
C GLY A 176 4.23 5.15 -9.67
N ARG A 177 5.42 5.61 -10.07
CA ARG A 177 5.66 7.05 -10.29
C ARG A 177 4.69 7.62 -11.36
N GLY A 178 4.46 8.93 -11.37
CA GLY A 178 3.58 9.56 -12.37
C GLY A 178 3.09 10.96 -12.00
N SER A 179 1.99 11.40 -12.59
CA SER A 179 1.40 12.69 -12.25
C SER A 179 0.83 12.68 -10.85
N ILE A 180 1.04 13.79 -10.15
CA ILE A 180 0.29 14.12 -8.95
C ILE A 180 -0.74 15.20 -9.26
N VAL A 181 -1.79 15.25 -8.45
CA VAL A 181 -2.80 16.31 -8.47
C VAL A 181 -2.85 16.94 -7.08
N LEU A 182 -2.71 18.26 -7.03
CA LEU A 182 -2.83 19.06 -5.83
C LEU A 182 -4.21 19.71 -5.80
N HIS A 183 -4.98 19.39 -4.77
CA HIS A 183 -6.29 19.96 -4.52
C HIS A 183 -6.17 21.04 -3.45
N PHE A 184 -6.69 22.22 -3.77
CA PHE A 184 -6.72 23.38 -2.90
C PHE A 184 -8.12 23.49 -2.29
N ARG A 185 -8.30 23.02 -1.05
CA ARG A 185 -9.59 23.05 -0.36
C ARG A 185 -9.51 23.98 0.85
N PRO A 186 -10.60 24.67 1.22
CA PRO A 186 -10.62 25.48 2.44
C PRO A 186 -10.18 24.66 3.66
N GLY A 187 -9.12 25.09 4.33
CA GLY A 187 -8.56 24.44 5.52
C GLY A 187 -7.72 23.19 5.26
N TRP A 188 -7.59 22.70 4.02
CA TRP A 188 -6.84 21.47 3.71
C TRP A 188 -6.10 21.52 2.37
N ILE A 189 -4.87 21.00 2.35
CA ILE A 189 -4.19 20.59 1.11
C ILE A 189 -4.27 19.07 1.00
N LEU A 190 -4.58 18.61 -0.21
CA LEU A 190 -4.58 17.20 -0.54
C LEU A 190 -3.73 16.97 -1.80
N VAL A 191 -2.81 16.02 -1.73
CA VAL A 191 -2.01 15.59 -2.88
C VAL A 191 -2.38 14.15 -3.21
N THR A 192 -2.80 13.92 -4.44
CA THR A 192 -3.24 12.60 -4.91
C THR A 192 -2.44 12.13 -6.11
N ARG A 193 -2.51 10.83 -6.33
CA ARG A 193 -2.23 10.20 -7.62
C ARG A 193 -3.39 9.29 -7.97
N GLY A 194 -4.27 9.78 -8.83
CA GLY A 194 -5.54 9.12 -9.11
C GLY A 194 -6.41 9.13 -7.88
N GLU A 195 -6.92 7.97 -7.50
CA GLU A 195 -7.72 7.80 -6.28
C GLU A 195 -6.87 7.66 -5.01
N ASN A 196 -5.54 7.60 -5.16
CA ASN A 196 -4.65 7.39 -4.03
C ASN A 196 -4.25 8.72 -3.41
N VAL A 197 -4.66 8.93 -2.16
CA VAL A 197 -4.17 10.03 -1.33
C VAL A 197 -2.71 9.77 -0.96
N LEU A 198 -1.81 10.63 -1.43
CA LEU A 198 -0.39 10.56 -1.12
C LEU A 198 -0.13 11.20 0.24
N LEU A 199 -0.45 12.49 0.37
CA LEU A 199 -0.36 13.24 1.62
C LEU A 199 -1.53 14.21 1.74
N GLU A 200 -1.88 14.55 2.97
CA GLU A 200 -2.99 15.43 3.33
C GLU A 200 -2.63 16.13 4.64
N SER A 201 -2.88 17.44 4.73
CA SER A 201 -2.57 18.24 5.92
C SER A 201 -3.57 19.37 6.10
N PRO A 202 -3.93 19.73 7.35
CA PRO A 202 -4.62 20.98 7.59
C PRO A 202 -3.72 22.16 7.19
N ILE A 203 -4.35 23.24 6.77
CA ILE A 203 -3.72 24.53 6.43
C ILE A 203 -4.55 25.68 7.01
N GLU A 204 -3.91 26.84 7.15
CA GLU A 204 -4.53 28.09 7.58
C GLU A 204 -4.73 29.02 6.38
N GLY A 205 -5.82 29.78 6.41
CA GLY A 205 -6.17 30.73 5.36
C GLY A 205 -6.90 30.13 4.16
N ASP A 206 -7.29 31.01 3.24
CA ASP A 206 -7.95 30.64 1.98
C ASP A 206 -6.87 30.34 0.91
N PRO A 207 -6.79 29.12 0.37
CA PRO A 207 -5.80 28.80 -0.64
C PRO A 207 -5.98 29.60 -1.94
N HIS A 208 -7.17 30.14 -2.20
CA HIS A 208 -7.46 30.93 -3.40
C HIS A 208 -6.88 32.35 -3.35
N THR A 209 -6.37 32.80 -2.20
CA THR A 209 -5.64 34.08 -2.09
C THR A 209 -4.13 33.91 -2.15
N TRP A 210 -3.64 32.67 -2.29
CA TRP A 210 -2.20 32.40 -2.25
C TRP A 210 -1.50 32.74 -3.55
N THR A 211 -0.21 33.04 -3.43
CA THR A 211 0.71 33.09 -4.58
C THR A 211 1.46 31.77 -4.67
N LEU A 212 1.47 31.15 -5.87
CA LEU A 212 2.20 29.92 -6.12
C LEU A 212 3.53 30.20 -6.82
N GLU A 213 4.61 29.65 -6.29
CA GLU A 213 5.97 29.81 -6.83
C GLU A 213 6.70 28.47 -6.89
N ILE A 214 7.30 28.14 -8.03
CA ILE A 214 8.07 26.92 -8.26
C ILE A 214 9.56 27.29 -8.31
N ALA A 215 10.37 26.55 -7.55
CA ALA A 215 11.82 26.56 -7.69
C ALA A 215 12.28 25.17 -8.18
N THR A 216 12.81 25.09 -9.41
CA THR A 216 13.16 23.79 -9.98
C THR A 216 14.24 23.84 -11.07
N THR A 217 14.99 22.73 -11.20
CA THR A 217 15.52 22.31 -12.50
C THR A 217 14.85 20.98 -12.85
N ALA A 218 13.83 21.02 -13.72
CA ALA A 218 13.04 19.84 -14.06
C ALA A 218 12.78 19.71 -15.55
N LEU A 219 12.80 18.47 -16.01
CA LEU A 219 12.11 18.04 -17.21
C LEU A 219 10.68 17.68 -16.80
N LEU A 220 9.71 18.38 -17.37
CA LEU A 220 8.30 18.16 -17.10
C LEU A 220 7.66 17.42 -18.27
N ARG A 221 6.66 16.61 -17.97
CA ARG A 221 5.68 16.18 -18.97
C ARG A 221 4.57 17.20 -19.06
N GLU A 222 4.05 17.63 -17.92
CA GLU A 222 2.92 18.56 -17.84
C GLU A 222 2.93 19.34 -16.52
N ILE A 223 2.46 20.58 -16.58
CA ILE A 223 1.95 21.33 -15.44
C ILE A 223 0.78 22.21 -15.91
N ARG A 224 -0.40 22.03 -15.32
CA ARG A 224 -1.61 22.76 -15.73
C ARG A 224 -2.70 22.72 -14.68
N TRP A 225 -3.62 23.67 -14.77
CA TRP A 225 -4.90 23.61 -14.06
C TRP A 225 -5.85 22.63 -14.74
N ILE A 226 -6.57 21.86 -13.93
CA ILE A 226 -7.62 20.92 -14.34
C ILE A 226 -8.87 21.19 -13.54
N ASP A 227 -10.03 20.72 -14.00
CA ASP A 227 -11.23 20.71 -13.16
C ASP A 227 -10.95 19.91 -11.90
N ASP A 228 -11.25 20.51 -10.75
CA ASP A 228 -11.19 19.79 -9.49
C ASP A 228 -12.23 18.68 -9.52
N PHE A 229 -11.93 17.61 -8.81
CA PHE A 229 -12.78 16.44 -8.74
C PHE A 229 -12.82 15.93 -7.30
N ASP A 230 -13.92 15.26 -6.98
CA ASP A 230 -14.02 14.56 -5.72
C ASP A 230 -13.02 13.40 -5.71
N VAL A 231 -12.03 13.54 -4.85
CA VAL A 231 -11.24 12.43 -4.36
C VAL A 231 -12.14 11.74 -3.34
N PRO A 232 -12.47 10.44 -3.51
CA PRO A 232 -13.24 9.71 -2.53
C PRO A 232 -12.65 9.98 -1.15
N GLU A 233 -13.49 10.41 -0.21
CA GLU A 233 -13.05 10.44 1.18
C GLU A 233 -12.43 9.08 1.48
N VAL A 234 -11.31 9.11 2.17
CA VAL A 234 -10.65 7.88 2.59
C VAL A 234 -11.66 7.12 3.43
N ASP A 235 -12.32 6.15 2.81
CA ASP A 235 -13.41 5.39 3.41
C ASP A 235 -12.90 4.86 4.75
N ASP A 236 -13.48 5.38 5.84
CA ASP A 236 -13.08 5.02 7.21
C ASP A 236 -13.25 3.51 7.45
N ALA A 237 -14.06 2.83 6.63
CA ALA A 237 -14.22 1.37 6.64
C ALA A 237 -12.94 0.60 6.24
N PHE A 238 -12.11 1.15 5.35
CA PHE A 238 -10.86 0.53 4.88
C PHE A 238 -9.60 1.22 5.41
N VAL A 239 -9.76 2.27 6.21
CA VAL A 239 -8.68 2.87 7.01
C VAL A 239 -9.09 2.83 8.47
N PRO A 240 -8.82 1.70 9.17
CA PRO A 240 -9.07 1.67 10.59
C PRO A 240 -8.20 2.72 11.27
N MET A 241 -8.87 3.64 11.96
CA MET A 241 -8.33 4.56 12.97
C MET A 241 -7.61 5.82 12.47
N ARG A 242 -8.30 6.63 11.64
CA ARG A 242 -8.08 8.09 11.60
C ARG A 242 -8.42 8.75 12.95
N THR A 243 -9.31 8.16 13.74
CA THR A 243 -9.54 8.53 15.14
C THR A 243 -8.81 7.57 16.05
N ALA A 244 -7.87 8.09 16.84
CA ALA A 244 -7.24 7.36 17.95
C ALA A 244 -8.33 6.84 18.88
N SER A 245 -8.70 5.59 18.71
CA SER A 245 -9.67 4.90 19.55
C SER A 245 -8.92 4.26 20.73
N GLY A 246 -8.13 5.10 21.39
CA GLY A 246 -7.27 4.73 22.49
C GLY A 246 -7.79 5.25 23.82
N GLU A 247 -7.29 4.68 24.91
CA GLU A 247 -7.48 5.26 26.23
C GLU A 247 -6.75 6.60 26.28
N ALA A 248 -7.51 7.67 26.56
CA ALA A 248 -6.96 9.01 26.66
C ALA A 248 -6.39 9.21 28.07
N ILE A 249 -5.11 9.56 28.13
CA ILE A 249 -4.42 9.91 29.37
C ILE A 249 -4.35 11.42 29.46
N ARG A 250 -4.79 11.96 30.60
CA ARG A 250 -4.61 13.36 30.96
C ARG A 250 -3.33 13.49 31.79
N PRO A 251 -2.22 14.02 31.24
CA PRO A 251 -0.91 13.95 31.90
C PRO A 251 -0.89 14.46 33.34
N SER A 252 -1.63 15.51 33.67
CA SER A 252 -1.69 16.07 35.03
C SER A 252 -2.27 15.13 36.07
N ASP A 253 -3.09 14.18 35.66
CA ASP A 253 -3.83 13.29 36.57
C ASP A 253 -2.96 12.09 36.99
N GLU A 254 -1.85 11.87 36.27
CA GLU A 254 -0.92 10.79 36.55
C GLU A 254 -0.04 11.03 37.78
N ASN A 255 0.40 9.93 38.38
CA ASN A 255 1.34 9.91 39.50
C ASN A 255 2.77 9.85 38.97
N TRP A 256 3.33 11.03 38.73
CA TRP A 256 4.70 11.15 38.22
C TRP A 256 5.73 10.89 39.30
N THR A 257 6.69 10.01 38.99
CA THR A 257 7.91 9.83 39.80
C THR A 257 9.11 10.40 39.06
N VAL A 258 9.82 11.31 39.70
CA VAL A 258 11.05 11.90 39.14
C VAL A 258 12.24 11.14 39.73
N SER A 259 13.29 10.91 38.93
CA SER A 259 14.59 10.47 39.45
C SER A 259 15.07 11.48 40.51
N LEU A 260 14.97 11.09 41.79
CA LEU A 260 14.85 11.96 42.97
C LEU A 260 16.07 12.86 43.29
N ASP A 261 17.21 12.67 42.63
CA ASP A 261 18.49 13.28 43.03
C ASP A 261 19.01 14.37 42.06
N GLU A 262 18.30 14.64 40.96
CA GLU A 262 18.82 15.48 39.87
C GLU A 262 17.89 16.68 39.62
N GLY A 263 18.46 17.87 39.42
CA GLY A 263 17.82 19.21 39.43
C GLY A 263 16.75 19.51 38.37
N GLY A 264 15.88 18.56 38.05
CA GLY A 264 14.71 18.71 37.21
C GLY A 264 13.44 18.90 38.04
N THR A 265 12.51 19.66 37.50
CA THR A 265 11.21 19.92 38.09
C THR A 265 10.11 19.43 37.15
N ILE A 266 9.08 18.85 37.75
CA ILE A 266 7.86 18.50 37.02
C ILE A 266 6.71 19.37 37.51
N GLU A 267 6.13 20.13 36.59
CA GLU A 267 5.03 21.04 36.86
C GLU A 267 3.75 20.50 36.22
N LYS A 268 2.69 20.39 37.03
CA LYS A 268 1.33 20.11 36.53
C LYS A 268 0.69 21.45 36.14
N LEU A 269 0.47 21.66 34.85
CA LEU A 269 -0.05 22.91 34.32
C LEU A 269 -1.60 22.92 34.28
N PRO A 270 -2.22 24.12 34.16
CA PRO A 270 -3.62 24.22 33.78
C PRO A 270 -3.93 23.45 32.49
N ASP A 271 -5.21 23.10 32.28
CA ASP A 271 -5.69 22.32 31.11
C ASP A 271 -5.23 20.86 31.04
N GLY A 272 -4.52 20.38 32.06
CA GLY A 272 -4.16 18.98 32.21
C GLY A 272 -2.81 18.57 31.64
N LYS A 273 -1.97 19.56 31.29
CA LYS A 273 -0.63 19.32 30.74
C LYS A 273 0.39 19.09 31.85
N VAL A 274 1.54 18.54 31.48
CA VAL A 274 2.69 18.38 32.36
C VAL A 274 3.93 18.89 31.66
N ARG A 275 4.75 19.65 32.38
CA ARG A 275 6.03 20.17 31.91
C ARG A 275 7.17 19.58 32.72
N LEU A 276 8.19 19.09 32.04
CA LEU A 276 9.50 18.77 32.63
C LEU A 276 10.46 19.89 32.27
N SER A 277 11.05 20.54 33.27
CA SER A 277 12.05 21.60 33.09
C SER A 277 13.30 21.27 33.91
N VAL A 278 14.47 21.42 33.30
CA VAL A 278 15.77 21.12 33.89
C VAL A 278 16.71 22.30 33.68
N ASP A 279 17.26 22.80 34.78
CA ASP A 279 18.18 23.92 34.79
C ASP A 279 19.62 23.48 35.07
N GLY A 280 20.57 24.07 34.35
CA GLY A 280 22.00 23.87 34.56
C GLY A 280 22.51 22.47 34.18
N GLN A 281 23.63 22.10 34.81
CA GLN A 281 24.30 20.83 34.56
C GLN A 281 23.59 19.69 35.31
N SER A 282 23.05 18.73 34.56
CA SER A 282 22.44 17.53 35.12
C SER A 282 22.88 16.27 34.37
N GLY A 283 22.71 15.13 35.02
CA GLY A 283 22.69 13.83 34.38
C GLY A 283 21.39 13.62 33.59
N VAL A 284 21.04 12.35 33.42
CA VAL A 284 19.80 11.95 32.76
C VAL A 284 18.65 12.13 33.74
N ILE A 285 17.73 13.04 33.43
CA ILE A 285 16.53 13.24 34.25
C ILE A 285 15.36 12.55 33.56
N GLN A 286 14.60 11.78 34.35
CA GLN A 286 13.37 11.13 33.89
C GLN A 286 12.23 11.41 34.86
N ALA A 287 11.13 11.90 34.32
CA ALA A 287 9.84 11.91 35.02
C ALA A 287 8.98 10.79 34.42
N LYS A 288 8.56 9.83 35.24
CA LYS A 288 7.94 8.57 34.82
C LYS A 288 6.48 8.51 35.25
N ALA A 289 5.61 8.01 34.39
CA ALA A 289 4.22 7.69 34.69
C ALA A 289 3.91 6.26 34.23
N ALA A 290 3.16 5.51 35.05
CA ALA A 290 2.76 4.15 34.73
C ALA A 290 1.76 4.13 33.56
N LEU A 291 1.79 3.08 32.75
CA LEU A 291 0.78 2.86 31.71
C LEU A 291 -0.47 2.21 32.35
N PRO A 292 -1.69 2.77 32.16
CA PRO A 292 -2.91 2.16 32.66
C PRO A 292 -3.30 0.87 31.92
N VAL A 293 -2.76 0.64 30.71
CA VAL A 293 -3.10 -0.50 29.85
C VAL A 293 -1.87 -1.34 29.52
N ALA A 294 -1.86 -2.59 29.99
CA ALA A 294 -0.76 -3.53 29.78
C ALA A 294 -0.65 -4.12 28.35
N GLU A 295 -1.69 -3.98 27.52
CA GLU A 295 -1.78 -4.53 26.15
C GLU A 295 -1.75 -3.45 25.06
N ALA A 296 -1.24 -2.27 25.39
CA ALA A 296 -1.05 -1.21 24.40
C ALA A 296 0.07 -1.61 23.42
N PHE A 297 -0.13 -1.32 22.14
CA PHE A 297 0.88 -1.51 21.09
C PHE A 297 1.28 -0.18 20.43
N ALA A 298 0.43 0.85 20.51
CA ALA A 298 0.77 2.18 20.03
C ALA A 298 0.56 3.26 21.11
N TYR A 299 1.55 4.14 21.21
CA TYR A 299 1.72 5.13 22.25
C TYR A 299 1.82 6.49 21.59
N THR A 300 0.81 7.33 21.78
CA THR A 300 0.68 8.60 21.09
C THR A 300 0.84 9.75 22.07
N PHE A 301 1.68 10.74 21.75
CA PHE A 301 2.02 11.88 22.59
C PHE A 301 1.84 13.18 21.81
N GLU A 302 1.12 14.15 22.40
CA GLU A 302 1.06 15.52 21.91
C GLU A 302 2.07 16.36 22.67
N ILE A 303 3.11 16.82 21.98
CA ILE A 303 4.23 17.56 22.57
C ILE A 303 4.17 19.02 22.15
N GLU A 304 4.47 19.90 23.09
CA GLU A 304 4.52 21.34 22.91
C GLU A 304 5.88 21.89 23.33
N SER A 305 6.43 22.75 22.47
CA SER A 305 7.65 23.55 22.65
C SER A 305 8.85 22.79 23.23
N PRO A 306 9.26 21.62 22.69
CA PRO A 306 10.41 20.90 23.22
C PRO A 306 11.72 21.63 22.85
N THR A 307 12.67 21.64 23.79
CA THR A 307 14.04 22.12 23.55
C THR A 307 14.95 20.96 23.12
N PRO A 308 16.15 21.23 22.56
CA PRO A 308 17.14 20.18 22.33
C PRO A 308 17.43 19.37 23.60
N LYS A 309 17.79 18.08 23.44
CA LYS A 309 18.09 17.12 24.51
C LYS A 309 16.91 16.79 25.42
N THR A 310 15.69 16.93 24.92
CA THR A 310 14.48 16.44 25.60
C THR A 310 13.81 15.39 24.75
N GLY A 311 12.87 14.65 25.35
CA GLY A 311 12.09 13.68 24.60
C GLY A 311 11.09 12.90 25.43
N VAL A 312 10.49 11.91 24.79
CA VAL A 312 9.60 10.93 25.42
C VAL A 312 10.16 9.52 25.20
N THR A 313 10.16 8.70 26.24
CA THR A 313 10.60 7.31 26.17
C THR A 313 9.56 6.36 26.75
N LEU A 314 9.51 5.13 26.23
CA LEU A 314 8.79 3.99 26.78
C LEU A 314 9.74 3.14 27.61
N LEU A 315 9.32 2.76 28.81
CA LEU A 315 10.15 2.05 29.78
C LEU A 315 9.62 0.65 30.06
N ASP A 316 10.53 -0.31 30.20
CA ASP A 316 10.22 -1.66 30.69
C ASP A 316 10.09 -1.71 32.23
N SER A 317 9.81 -2.89 32.78
CA SER A 317 9.68 -3.11 34.22
C SER A 317 10.97 -2.91 35.01
N GLU A 318 12.13 -2.92 34.36
CA GLU A 318 13.43 -2.61 34.94
C GLU A 318 13.75 -1.11 34.85
N GLY A 319 12.88 -0.31 34.21
CA GLY A 319 13.06 1.11 33.97
C GLY A 319 13.99 1.44 32.81
N ARG A 320 14.32 0.46 31.94
CA ARG A 320 15.17 0.65 30.76
C ARG A 320 14.34 1.19 29.59
N SER A 321 14.95 2.07 28.80
CA SER A 321 14.35 2.64 27.60
C SER A 321 14.20 1.59 26.49
N ILE A 322 12.97 1.32 26.06
CA ILE A 322 12.64 0.42 24.93
C ILE A 322 12.71 1.19 23.61
N ALA A 323 12.02 2.34 23.55
CA ALA A 323 11.94 3.20 22.38
C ALA A 323 11.71 4.65 22.82
N ALA A 324 12.34 5.61 22.14
CA ALA A 324 12.24 7.01 22.53
C ALA A 324 12.34 7.97 21.34
N ILE A 325 11.59 9.07 21.39
CA ILE A 325 11.69 10.18 20.46
C ILE A 325 12.42 11.31 21.16
N GLY A 326 13.55 11.73 20.58
CA GLY A 326 14.35 12.86 21.06
C GLY A 326 14.24 14.07 20.15
N PHE A 327 14.45 15.25 20.74
CA PHE A 327 14.46 16.55 20.08
C PHE A 327 15.88 17.13 20.03
N PHE A 328 16.27 17.60 18.86
CA PHE A 328 17.64 18.04 18.57
C PHE A 328 17.65 19.37 17.84
N ARG A 329 18.76 20.08 17.93
CA ARG A 329 19.04 21.24 17.10
C ARG A 329 19.47 20.80 15.70
N HIS A 330 18.79 21.27 14.68
CA HIS A 330 19.16 21.07 13.28
C HIS A 330 20.42 21.87 12.97
N ASN A 331 21.46 21.24 12.43
CA ASN A 331 22.73 21.91 12.15
C ASN A 331 22.58 23.05 11.14
N GLU A 332 21.78 22.85 10.10
CA GLU A 332 21.63 23.72 8.95
C GLU A 332 20.72 24.92 9.27
N SER A 333 19.53 24.64 9.84
CA SER A 333 18.51 25.69 10.08
C SER A 333 18.51 26.25 11.51
N ARG A 334 19.23 25.63 12.44
CA ARG A 334 19.17 25.88 13.90
C ARG A 334 17.80 25.65 14.57
N ARG A 335 16.77 25.28 13.81
CA ARG A 335 15.45 24.87 14.33
C ARG A 335 15.51 23.49 15.00
N ILE A 336 14.40 23.09 15.59
CA ILE A 336 14.29 21.78 16.26
C ILE A 336 13.84 20.71 15.27
N VAL A 337 14.47 19.55 15.37
CA VAL A 337 14.13 18.34 14.62
C VAL A 337 13.91 17.20 15.59
N PHE A 338 13.05 16.24 15.24
CA PHE A 338 12.87 15.02 16.02
C PHE A 338 13.55 13.83 15.35
N ALA A 339 14.05 12.89 16.14
CA ALA A 339 14.65 11.66 15.65
C ALA A 339 14.62 10.56 16.71
N PRO A 340 14.88 9.31 16.31
CA PRO A 340 15.27 8.27 17.23
C PRO A 340 16.41 8.63 18.16
N ASP A 341 16.23 8.27 19.44
CA ASP A 341 17.19 8.61 20.48
C ASP A 341 17.11 7.68 21.69
N LYS A 342 18.04 7.88 22.63
CA LYS A 342 18.02 7.29 23.96
C LYS A 342 18.23 8.38 25.03
N PRO A 343 17.63 8.25 26.22
CA PRO A 343 17.79 9.25 27.29
C PRO A 343 19.25 9.56 27.66
N GLU A 344 20.15 8.62 27.49
CA GLU A 344 21.58 8.75 27.83
C GLU A 344 22.40 9.46 26.75
N SER A 345 21.78 9.80 25.62
CA SER A 345 22.44 10.39 24.45
C SER A 345 23.03 11.77 24.77
N ALA A 346 24.32 11.95 24.47
CA ALA A 346 25.00 13.24 24.67
C ALA A 346 24.77 14.22 23.51
N ASP A 347 24.21 13.76 22.39
CA ASP A 347 24.03 14.54 21.17
C ASP A 347 22.95 15.61 21.35
N ASP A 348 23.26 16.87 21.04
CA ASP A 348 22.27 17.96 20.98
C ASP A 348 21.86 18.29 19.54
N ARG A 349 22.49 17.69 18.53
CA ARG A 349 22.44 18.12 17.13
C ARG A 349 22.25 16.98 16.14
N ARG A 350 21.50 17.27 15.07
CA ARG A 350 21.30 16.37 13.92
C ARG A 350 21.39 17.16 12.61
N SER A 351 21.86 16.50 11.56
CA SER A 351 21.93 17.06 10.20
C SER A 351 21.07 16.20 9.27
N PHE A 352 20.30 16.87 8.43
CA PHE A 352 19.52 16.26 7.37
C PHE A 352 19.85 17.00 6.08
N ASP A 353 20.54 16.33 5.15
CA ASP A 353 20.80 16.90 3.83
C ASP A 353 19.47 17.17 3.12
N ALA A 354 19.10 18.44 3.02
CA ALA A 354 17.82 18.89 2.48
C ALA A 354 17.60 18.48 1.01
N ARG A 355 18.64 18.01 0.29
CA ARG A 355 18.52 17.48 -1.08
C ARG A 355 18.17 15.99 -1.10
N ASN A 356 18.63 15.25 -0.10
CA ASN A 356 18.64 13.79 -0.12
C ASN A 356 17.88 13.17 1.05
N ARG A 357 17.33 13.96 1.98
CA ARG A 357 16.54 13.51 3.12
C ARG A 357 15.42 14.49 3.45
N ILE A 358 14.35 13.95 4.04
CA ILE A 358 13.33 14.75 4.71
C ILE A 358 13.92 15.28 6.02
N ALA A 359 13.81 16.57 6.28
CA ALA A 359 14.18 17.16 7.56
C ALA A 359 12.96 17.11 8.50
N PRO A 360 13.00 16.35 9.62
CA PRO A 360 11.87 16.22 10.55
C PRO A 360 11.73 17.44 11.46
N LEU A 361 11.56 18.61 10.86
CA LEU A 361 11.35 19.88 11.58
C LEU A 361 10.03 19.82 12.35
N ILE A 362 10.02 20.33 13.57
CA ILE A 362 8.82 20.29 14.42
C ILE A 362 8.06 21.60 14.41
N ALA A 363 6.74 21.50 14.52
CA ALA A 363 5.90 22.66 14.86
C ALA A 363 6.02 22.97 16.36
N ALA A 364 5.48 24.11 16.78
CA ALA A 364 5.38 24.45 18.21
C ALA A 364 4.57 23.41 19.00
N ARG A 365 3.60 22.75 18.35
CA ARG A 365 2.79 21.69 18.92
C ARG A 365 2.55 20.62 17.88
N GLN A 366 2.87 19.37 18.19
CA GLN A 366 2.77 18.27 17.24
C GLN A 366 2.54 16.92 17.93
N TRP A 367 1.89 16.00 17.22
CA TRP A 367 1.65 14.64 17.68
C TRP A 367 2.72 13.69 17.18
N TYR A 368 3.13 12.79 18.06
CA TYR A 368 4.09 11.73 17.80
C TYR A 368 3.50 10.40 18.25
N ARG A 369 3.85 9.32 17.56
CA ARG A 369 3.37 7.99 17.89
C ARG A 369 4.46 6.96 17.72
N LEU A 370 4.63 6.16 18.75
CA LEU A 370 5.48 4.99 18.80
C LEU A 370 4.60 3.74 18.71
N ILE A 371 4.84 2.88 17.73
CA ILE A 371 4.16 1.59 17.57
C ILE A 371 5.19 0.53 17.94
N VAL A 372 5.07 -0.07 19.12
CA VAL A 372 6.02 -1.03 19.71
C VAL A 372 5.38 -2.40 19.79
N VAL A 373 5.88 -3.33 18.99
CA VAL A 373 5.27 -4.65 18.80
C VAL A 373 6.23 -5.58 18.07
N GLY A 374 6.26 -6.84 18.48
CA GLY A 374 6.96 -7.88 17.75
C GLY A 374 8.47 -7.66 17.58
N GLY A 375 9.13 -7.02 18.55
CA GLY A 375 10.57 -6.74 18.52
C GLY A 375 10.96 -5.53 17.67
N ALA A 376 10.00 -4.66 17.31
CA ALA A 376 10.25 -3.50 16.47
C ALA A 376 9.44 -2.27 16.90
N VAL A 377 9.98 -1.10 16.58
CA VAL A 377 9.31 0.18 16.73
C VAL A 377 9.14 0.90 15.39
N ASN A 378 7.91 1.30 15.08
CA ASN A 378 7.57 2.24 14.01
C ASN A 378 7.21 3.61 14.60
N TRP A 379 7.49 4.67 13.83
CA TRP A 379 7.49 6.05 14.29
C TRP A 379 6.65 6.87 13.34
N GLU A 380 5.63 7.52 13.88
CA GLU A 380 4.72 8.34 13.10
C GLU A 380 4.61 9.72 13.74
N PHE A 381 4.33 10.72 12.90
CA PHE A 381 4.04 12.07 13.35
C PHE A 381 2.77 12.58 12.68
N SER A 382 2.14 13.57 13.31
CA SER A 382 0.91 14.17 12.83
C SER A 382 0.77 15.62 13.31
N PRO A 383 0.36 16.56 12.44
CA PRO A 383 0.04 17.92 12.87
C PRO A 383 -1.31 18.00 13.60
N ASP A 384 -2.27 17.12 13.29
CA ASP A 384 -3.65 17.17 13.81
C ASP A 384 -4.03 15.99 14.73
N GLY A 385 -3.13 15.03 14.91
CA GLY A 385 -3.37 13.81 15.68
C GLY A 385 -4.36 12.84 15.02
N ARG A 386 -4.72 13.07 13.75
CA ARG A 386 -5.64 12.24 12.95
C ARG A 386 -4.94 11.60 11.76
N ARG A 387 -4.06 12.35 11.08
CA ARG A 387 -3.35 11.91 9.87
C ARG A 387 -1.89 11.68 10.16
N TRP A 388 -1.46 10.44 9.96
CA TRP A 388 -0.15 9.98 10.39
C TRP A 388 0.76 9.75 9.18
N SER A 389 1.96 10.32 9.27
CA SER A 389 3.03 10.20 8.28
C SER A 389 4.29 9.64 8.94
N ARG A 390 5.18 9.05 8.12
CA ARG A 390 6.51 8.60 8.53
C ARG A 390 7.58 9.50 7.91
N VAL A 391 8.72 9.70 8.55
CA VAL A 391 9.80 10.58 8.02
C VAL A 391 10.76 9.82 7.11
N GLN A 392 10.92 8.52 7.35
CA GLN A 392 11.86 7.67 6.65
C GLN A 392 11.30 6.24 6.51
N PRO A 393 11.82 5.44 5.58
CA PRO A 393 11.51 4.02 5.53
C PRO A 393 12.03 3.28 6.76
N GLY A 394 11.43 2.13 7.04
CA GLY A 394 11.88 1.22 8.08
C GLY A 394 11.27 1.46 9.46
N GLY A 395 11.72 0.62 10.39
CA GLY A 395 11.50 0.69 11.83
C GLY A 395 12.79 0.28 12.51
N GLU A 396 12.89 0.45 13.83
CA GLU A 396 14.10 0.07 14.57
C GLU A 396 13.82 -1.20 15.40
N PRO A 397 14.80 -2.10 15.56
CA PRO A 397 14.65 -3.20 16.51
C PRO A 397 14.49 -2.62 17.92
N CYS A 398 13.51 -3.10 18.67
CA CYS A 398 13.35 -2.77 20.08
C CYS A 398 12.78 -3.98 20.82
N GLU A 399 13.35 -4.29 21.98
CA GLU A 399 12.90 -5.42 22.80
C GLU A 399 12.39 -4.94 24.14
N GLY A 400 11.40 -5.64 24.69
CA GLY A 400 10.81 -5.36 26.00
C GLY A 400 9.40 -4.83 25.90
N LYS A 401 8.61 -5.11 26.93
CA LYS A 401 7.21 -4.71 27.04
C LYS A 401 7.10 -3.38 27.80
N PRO A 402 6.51 -2.33 27.20
CA PRO A 402 6.32 -1.08 27.91
C PRO A 402 5.37 -1.24 29.11
N VAL A 403 5.80 -0.74 30.27
CA VAL A 403 4.96 -0.66 31.49
C VAL A 403 4.81 0.77 32.00
N ALA A 404 5.65 1.69 31.52
CA ALA A 404 5.61 3.10 31.83
C ALA A 404 6.05 3.92 30.61
N PHE A 405 5.72 5.20 30.62
CA PHE A 405 6.33 6.19 29.74
C PHE A 405 6.98 7.28 30.58
N ALA A 406 7.93 8.00 30.01
CA ALA A 406 8.63 9.08 30.70
C ALA A 406 8.93 10.25 29.78
N LEU A 407 8.83 11.46 30.35
CA LEU A 407 9.53 12.61 29.81
C LEU A 407 10.99 12.53 30.26
N TYR A 408 11.91 12.78 29.35
CA TYR A 408 13.33 12.78 29.68
C TYR A 408 14.03 14.06 29.24
N ALA A 409 15.10 14.38 29.95
CA ALA A 409 16.10 15.34 29.54
C ALA A 409 17.48 14.65 29.60
N SER A 410 18.17 14.61 28.46
CA SER A 410 19.52 14.02 28.37
C SER A 410 20.57 14.95 29.00
N PRO A 411 21.79 14.45 29.28
CA PRO A 411 22.81 15.23 29.96
C PRO A 411 23.18 16.51 29.20
N GLY A 412 23.26 17.63 29.90
CA GLY A 412 23.57 18.92 29.29
C GLY A 412 23.73 20.02 30.33
N ASN A 413 24.12 21.21 29.86
CA ASN A 413 24.35 22.42 30.68
C ASN A 413 23.39 23.58 30.37
N GLU A 414 22.67 23.54 29.24
CA GLU A 414 21.66 24.54 28.86
C GLU A 414 20.31 24.25 29.53
N HIS A 415 19.43 25.25 29.65
CA HIS A 415 18.04 25.00 30.06
C HIS A 415 17.35 24.03 29.08
N ARG A 416 16.69 23.00 29.62
CA ARG A 416 15.98 21.97 28.85
C ARG A 416 14.53 21.89 29.32
N GLU A 417 13.58 21.98 28.39
CA GLU A 417 12.15 21.95 28.69
C GLU A 417 11.38 21.14 27.65
N ILE A 418 10.38 20.38 28.11
CA ILE A 418 9.40 19.69 27.27
C ILE A 418 8.04 19.67 27.95
N THR A 419 6.98 19.96 27.18
CA THR A 419 5.59 19.90 27.67
C THR A 419 4.81 18.78 26.99
N LEU A 420 4.24 17.88 27.80
CA LEU A 420 3.29 16.87 27.36
C LEU A 420 1.87 17.39 27.54
N CYS A 421 1.18 17.59 26.42
CA CYS A 421 -0.20 18.05 26.40
C CYS A 421 -1.20 16.91 26.63
N ARG A 422 -1.00 15.80 25.91
CA ARG A 422 -1.90 14.64 25.91
C ARG A 422 -1.14 13.37 25.63
N ALA A 423 -1.60 12.26 26.19
CA ALA A 423 -1.15 10.94 25.79
C ALA A 423 -2.36 10.05 25.43
N ARG A 424 -2.16 9.09 24.52
CA ARG A 424 -3.18 8.10 24.16
C ARG A 424 -2.55 6.73 23.94
N LEU A 425 -3.21 5.69 24.42
CA LEU A 425 -2.78 4.30 24.28
C LEU A 425 -3.76 3.52 23.41
N GLU A 426 -3.26 2.85 22.39
CA GLU A 426 -4.08 2.02 21.49
C GLU A 426 -3.74 0.54 21.66
N THR A 427 -4.78 -0.29 21.70
CA THR A 427 -4.71 -1.76 21.71
C THR A 427 -5.04 -2.32 20.33
N LEU A 428 -4.60 -3.54 20.02
CA LEU A 428 -5.00 -4.26 18.79
C LEU A 428 -6.49 -4.65 18.86
N ARG A 429 -7.41 -3.73 18.59
CA ARG A 429 -8.84 -3.92 18.81
C ARG A 429 -9.41 -5.08 18.02
N ARG A 430 -9.02 -5.21 16.76
CA ARG A 430 -9.60 -6.22 15.86
C ARG A 430 -8.93 -7.58 16.07
N THR A 431 -7.61 -7.59 16.12
CA THR A 431 -6.82 -8.81 16.33
C THR A 431 -6.99 -9.34 17.75
N SER A 432 -7.07 -8.48 18.78
CA SER A 432 -7.33 -8.93 20.15
C SER A 432 -8.75 -9.47 20.35
N ARG A 433 -9.75 -9.07 19.54
CA ARG A 433 -11.07 -9.72 19.57
C ARG A 433 -10.98 -11.20 19.20
N LEU A 434 -10.14 -11.54 18.22
CA LEU A 434 -9.88 -12.94 17.84
C LEU A 434 -9.15 -13.68 18.97
N ALA A 435 -8.14 -13.05 19.57
CA ALA A 435 -7.41 -13.61 20.71
C ALA A 435 -8.28 -13.83 21.96
N ASN A 436 -9.25 -12.93 22.20
CA ASN A 436 -10.14 -12.97 23.36
C ASN A 436 -11.25 -14.02 23.27
N ARG A 437 -11.34 -14.76 22.15
CA ARG A 437 -12.15 -16.01 22.09
C ARG A 437 -11.62 -17.08 23.06
N VAL A 438 -10.39 -16.90 23.55
CA VAL A 438 -9.77 -17.74 24.59
C VAL A 438 -9.52 -16.89 25.84
N PRO A 439 -9.96 -17.33 27.03
CA PRO A 439 -9.66 -16.67 28.30
C PRO A 439 -8.17 -16.40 28.53
N LYS A 440 -7.87 -15.32 29.27
CA LYS A 440 -6.49 -14.85 29.48
C LYS A 440 -5.65 -15.79 30.33
N ASP A 441 -6.24 -16.34 31.36
CA ASP A 441 -5.65 -17.33 32.26
C ASP A 441 -5.28 -18.66 31.58
N LEU A 442 -5.87 -18.98 30.42
CA LEU A 442 -5.58 -20.25 29.72
C LEU A 442 -4.30 -20.26 28.89
N VAL A 443 -3.70 -19.12 28.57
CA VAL A 443 -2.40 -19.09 27.84
C VAL A 443 -1.28 -18.85 28.86
N PRO A 444 -0.44 -19.86 29.15
CA PRO A 444 0.64 -19.71 30.12
C PRO A 444 1.66 -18.65 29.71
N HIS A 445 2.19 -17.91 30.68
CA HIS A 445 3.17 -16.85 30.43
C HIS A 445 4.51 -17.41 29.91
N GLU A 446 4.89 -18.62 30.31
CA GLU A 446 6.08 -19.32 29.85
C GLU A 446 6.01 -19.64 28.36
N LEU A 447 4.80 -19.79 27.84
CA LEU A 447 4.56 -20.04 26.43
C LEU A 447 4.90 -18.81 25.59
N ILE A 448 4.49 -17.62 26.03
CA ILE A 448 4.66 -16.40 25.25
C ILE A 448 6.09 -15.83 25.31
N THR A 449 6.90 -16.28 26.27
CA THR A 449 8.25 -15.75 26.50
C THR A 449 9.39 -16.52 25.82
N ASN A 450 9.15 -17.67 25.18
CA ASN A 450 10.23 -18.47 24.57
C ASN A 450 10.69 -17.91 23.20
N ASP A 451 11.89 -17.34 23.07
CA ASP A 451 12.33 -16.70 21.81
C ASP A 451 12.64 -17.68 20.66
N ARG A 452 12.74 -19.00 20.92
CA ARG A 452 12.98 -20.00 19.87
C ARG A 452 11.66 -20.42 19.23
N VAL A 453 11.49 -20.08 17.96
CA VAL A 453 10.26 -20.32 17.17
C VAL A 453 9.79 -21.78 17.22
N ARG A 454 10.61 -22.76 16.79
CA ARG A 454 10.16 -24.16 16.73
C ARG A 454 9.83 -24.76 18.11
N PRO A 455 10.71 -24.66 19.13
CA PRO A 455 10.37 -25.10 20.49
C PRO A 455 9.11 -24.43 21.04
N TRP A 456 8.87 -23.16 20.69
CA TRP A 456 7.66 -22.46 21.07
C TRP A 456 6.41 -23.01 20.36
N GLU A 457 6.46 -23.23 19.04
CA GLU A 457 5.36 -23.85 18.27
C GLU A 457 5.01 -25.23 18.84
N ASP A 458 6.01 -26.06 19.14
CA ASP A 458 5.83 -27.39 19.74
C ASP A 458 5.17 -27.29 21.13
N ALA A 459 5.68 -26.42 22.01
CA ALA A 459 5.12 -26.19 23.33
C ALA A 459 3.68 -25.65 23.26
N ARG A 460 3.39 -24.74 22.33
CA ARG A 460 2.06 -24.17 22.13
C ARG A 460 1.07 -25.23 21.72
N ASN A 461 1.46 -26.09 20.77
CA ASN A 461 0.60 -27.15 20.27
C ASN A 461 0.35 -28.21 21.35
N ALA A 462 1.36 -28.54 22.16
CA ALA A 462 1.23 -29.46 23.29
C ALA A 462 0.35 -28.90 24.43
N ALA A 463 0.41 -27.59 24.68
CA ALA A 463 -0.33 -26.92 25.76
C ALA A 463 -1.80 -26.58 25.42
N LYS A 464 -2.28 -26.90 24.20
CA LYS A 464 -3.64 -26.55 23.76
C LYS A 464 -4.70 -27.18 24.68
N PRO A 465 -5.58 -26.40 25.33
CA PRO A 465 -6.69 -26.93 26.10
C PRO A 465 -7.65 -27.74 25.22
N ALA A 466 -8.16 -28.86 25.73
CA ALA A 466 -9.10 -29.72 24.99
C ALA A 466 -10.41 -29.00 24.62
N THR A 467 -10.84 -28.04 25.45
CA THR A 467 -12.09 -27.27 25.30
C THR A 467 -12.00 -26.11 24.31
N VAL A 468 -10.80 -25.77 23.82
CA VAL A 468 -10.57 -24.60 22.97
C VAL A 468 -10.30 -25.05 21.52
N ALA A 469 -10.95 -24.41 20.56
CA ALA A 469 -10.68 -24.64 19.13
C ALA A 469 -9.23 -24.28 18.79
N PHE A 470 -8.57 -25.10 17.97
CA PHE A 470 -7.14 -24.90 17.66
C PHE A 470 -6.85 -23.52 17.06
N ARG A 471 -7.72 -23.03 16.18
CA ARG A 471 -7.58 -21.70 15.56
C ARG A 471 -7.62 -20.57 16.59
N ASP A 472 -8.60 -20.59 17.49
CA ASP A 472 -8.71 -19.54 18.53
C ASP A 472 -7.54 -19.60 19.52
N TRP A 473 -7.03 -20.81 19.81
CA TRP A 473 -5.81 -21.01 20.58
C TRP A 473 -4.58 -20.37 19.89
N VAL A 474 -4.42 -20.58 18.58
CA VAL A 474 -3.33 -19.97 17.80
C VAL A 474 -3.44 -18.45 17.82
N TYR A 475 -4.63 -17.86 17.60
CA TYR A 475 -4.83 -16.42 17.71
C TYR A 475 -4.43 -15.89 19.09
N ALA A 476 -4.90 -16.53 20.16
CA ALA A 476 -4.61 -16.10 21.53
C ALA A 476 -3.11 -16.13 21.84
N CYS A 477 -2.41 -17.20 21.46
CA CYS A 477 -0.97 -17.33 21.69
C CYS A 477 -0.16 -16.33 20.85
N ASN A 478 -0.52 -16.18 19.58
CA ASN A 478 0.23 -15.35 18.64
C ASN A 478 0.09 -13.86 18.97
N VAL A 479 -1.12 -13.37 19.24
CA VAL A 479 -1.34 -11.96 19.60
C VAL A 479 -0.61 -11.61 20.89
N ARG A 480 -0.71 -12.45 21.93
CA ARG A 480 -0.03 -12.18 23.20
C ARG A 480 1.49 -12.18 23.05
N ARG A 481 2.03 -13.14 22.31
CA ARG A 481 3.45 -13.17 22.00
C ARG A 481 3.93 -11.91 21.26
N LEU A 482 3.16 -11.40 20.31
CA LEU A 482 3.50 -10.14 19.62
C LEU A 482 3.55 -8.95 20.59
N LEU A 483 2.59 -8.89 21.53
CA LEU A 483 2.51 -7.84 22.54
C LEU A 483 3.62 -7.92 23.61
N GLU A 484 4.25 -9.08 23.80
CA GLU A 484 5.44 -9.20 24.66
C GLU A 484 6.70 -8.56 24.05
N ASN A 485 6.68 -8.24 22.75
CA ASN A 485 7.72 -7.46 22.06
C ASN A 485 9.16 -7.95 22.32
N ARG A 486 9.39 -9.28 22.25
CA ARG A 486 10.69 -9.87 22.65
C ARG A 486 11.72 -10.03 21.55
N SER A 487 11.31 -10.46 20.36
CA SER A 487 12.25 -10.82 19.29
C SER A 487 11.64 -10.55 17.93
N LEU A 488 12.32 -9.75 17.12
CA LEU A 488 11.91 -9.48 15.74
C LEU A 488 11.74 -10.78 14.95
N PHE A 489 12.80 -11.60 14.95
CA PHE A 489 12.87 -12.79 14.10
C PHE A 489 11.74 -13.76 14.43
N ALA A 490 11.49 -13.98 15.73
CA ALA A 490 10.40 -14.86 16.13
C ALA A 490 9.02 -14.24 15.82
N SER A 491 8.86 -12.94 16.02
CA SER A 491 7.60 -12.23 15.79
C SER A 491 7.22 -12.18 14.32
N ARG A 492 8.20 -12.15 13.39
CA ARG A 492 7.96 -12.29 11.96
C ARG A 492 7.15 -13.55 11.66
N ARG A 493 7.59 -14.71 12.15
CA ARG A 493 6.90 -15.98 11.95
C ARG A 493 5.48 -15.95 12.52
N VAL A 494 5.32 -15.38 13.72
CA VAL A 494 4.03 -15.25 14.41
C VAL A 494 3.06 -14.39 13.60
N LEU A 495 3.55 -13.28 13.05
CA LEU A 495 2.77 -12.38 12.21
C LEU A 495 2.29 -13.07 10.93
N PHE A 496 3.15 -13.86 10.28
CA PHE A 496 2.76 -14.65 9.11
C PHE A 496 1.71 -15.70 9.41
N GLU A 497 1.86 -16.41 10.52
CA GLU A 497 0.85 -17.39 10.91
C GLU A 497 -0.49 -16.72 11.26
N LEU A 498 -0.49 -15.50 11.83
CA LEU A 498 -1.71 -14.72 12.03
C LEU A 498 -2.36 -14.32 10.70
N LEU A 499 -1.57 -13.84 9.74
CA LEU A 499 -2.07 -13.48 8.41
C LEU A 499 -2.70 -14.68 7.70
N GLU A 500 -2.01 -15.82 7.72
CA GLU A 500 -2.53 -17.07 7.16
C GLU A 500 -3.78 -17.55 7.91
N SER A 501 -3.81 -17.43 9.24
CA SER A 501 -4.99 -17.79 10.03
C SER A 501 -6.20 -16.92 9.66
N VAL A 502 -6.02 -15.60 9.52
CA VAL A 502 -7.07 -14.66 9.06
C VAL A 502 -7.52 -15.00 7.64
N ARG A 503 -6.59 -15.36 6.75
CA ARG A 503 -6.90 -15.76 5.38
C ARG A 503 -7.84 -16.97 5.33
N ILE A 504 -7.62 -17.98 6.16
CA ILE A 504 -8.40 -19.23 6.16
C ILE A 504 -9.54 -19.27 7.18
N ASP A 505 -9.81 -18.19 7.94
CA ASP A 505 -10.88 -18.16 8.93
C ASP A 505 -12.24 -17.87 8.27
N ASP A 506 -12.94 -18.94 7.88
CA ASP A 506 -14.30 -18.90 7.31
C ASP A 506 -15.38 -18.33 8.24
N SER A 507 -15.07 -18.07 9.51
CA SER A 507 -15.99 -17.36 10.40
C SER A 507 -15.95 -15.84 10.26
N LEU A 508 -14.95 -15.29 9.55
CA LEU A 508 -14.79 -13.86 9.33
C LEU A 508 -15.33 -13.46 7.96
N SER A 509 -16.14 -12.40 7.94
CA SER A 509 -16.55 -11.70 6.72
C SER A 509 -15.37 -11.00 6.02
N TRP A 510 -15.55 -10.58 4.76
CA TRP A 510 -14.55 -9.83 4.00
C TRP A 510 -14.12 -8.55 4.70
N ASP A 511 -15.07 -7.82 5.24
CA ASP A 511 -14.80 -6.56 5.93
C ASP A 511 -14.00 -6.82 7.21
N GLU A 512 -14.38 -7.82 8.01
CA GLU A 512 -13.64 -8.17 9.22
C GLU A 512 -12.20 -8.61 8.93
N ARG A 513 -12.00 -9.42 7.88
CA ARG A 513 -10.65 -9.82 7.49
C ARG A 513 -9.83 -8.63 7.00
N ALA A 514 -10.42 -7.75 6.19
CA ALA A 514 -9.74 -6.54 5.71
C ALA A 514 -9.36 -5.60 6.87
N GLU A 515 -10.23 -5.44 7.86
CA GLU A 515 -9.96 -4.67 9.07
C GLU A 515 -8.81 -5.26 9.90
N VAL A 516 -8.78 -6.59 10.08
CA VAL A 516 -7.68 -7.27 10.79
C VAL A 516 -6.38 -7.15 10.01
N LEU A 517 -6.39 -7.37 8.69
CA LEU A 517 -5.22 -7.20 7.84
C LEU A 517 -4.68 -5.77 7.92
N ALA A 518 -5.56 -4.76 7.90
CA ALA A 518 -5.16 -3.36 8.04
C ALA A 518 -4.47 -3.11 9.40
N GLU A 519 -5.00 -3.65 10.50
CA GLU A 519 -4.36 -3.55 11.82
C GLU A 519 -2.99 -4.25 11.85
N LEU A 520 -2.89 -5.44 11.26
CA LEU A 520 -1.64 -6.19 11.15
C LEU A 520 -0.58 -5.46 10.30
N THR A 521 -0.97 -4.75 9.24
CA THR A 521 -0.02 -3.97 8.41
C THR A 521 0.69 -2.86 9.17
N ARG A 522 0.01 -2.26 10.16
CA ARG A 522 0.55 -1.16 10.96
C ARG A 522 1.66 -1.64 11.90
N ILE A 523 1.59 -2.88 12.33
CA ILE A 523 2.56 -3.52 13.23
C ILE A 523 3.67 -4.27 12.48
N MET A 524 3.65 -4.28 11.15
CA MET A 524 4.71 -4.91 10.38
C MET A 524 6.04 -4.18 10.53
N PRO A 525 7.15 -4.92 10.71
CA PRO A 525 8.47 -4.32 10.67
C PRO A 525 8.79 -3.87 9.23
N ALA A 526 9.12 -2.59 9.06
CA ALA A 526 9.32 -2.00 7.74
C ALA A 526 10.74 -2.15 7.14
N TYR A 527 11.65 -2.79 7.88
CA TYR A 527 13.07 -2.94 7.50
C TYR A 527 13.46 -4.34 7.05
N ASP A 528 12.52 -5.30 7.00
CA ASP A 528 12.79 -6.65 6.46
C ASP A 528 12.10 -6.93 5.11
N TRP A 529 12.92 -7.10 4.07
CA TRP A 529 12.47 -7.38 2.70
C TRP A 529 11.67 -8.68 2.60
N GLY A 530 12.16 -9.74 3.26
CA GLY A 530 11.50 -11.04 3.20
C GLY A 530 10.11 -10.96 3.80
N THR A 531 9.97 -10.17 4.88
CA THR A 531 8.68 -9.92 5.50
C THR A 531 7.73 -9.20 4.55
N TRP A 532 8.20 -8.20 3.80
CA TRP A 532 7.33 -7.51 2.84
C TRP A 532 6.89 -8.41 1.69
N HIS A 533 7.80 -9.17 1.12
CA HIS A 533 7.51 -10.00 -0.04
C HIS A 533 6.43 -11.04 0.28
N GLU A 534 6.65 -11.83 1.34
CA GLU A 534 5.70 -12.83 1.82
C GLU A 534 4.34 -12.20 2.19
N PHE A 535 4.36 -10.98 2.73
CA PHE A 535 3.14 -10.26 3.09
C PHE A 535 2.32 -9.87 1.85
N THR A 536 2.96 -9.31 0.82
CA THR A 536 2.26 -8.97 -0.43
C THR A 536 1.70 -10.20 -1.14
N GLU A 537 2.41 -11.33 -1.09
CA GLU A 537 1.91 -12.61 -1.60
C GLU A 537 0.72 -13.13 -0.78
N SER A 538 0.76 -12.97 0.55
CA SER A 538 -0.34 -13.34 1.45
C SER A 538 -1.58 -12.50 1.19
N ILE A 539 -1.43 -11.18 0.96
CA ILE A 539 -2.54 -10.32 0.53
C ILE A 539 -3.10 -10.80 -0.79
N GLU A 540 -2.26 -10.99 -1.80
CA GLU A 540 -2.71 -11.42 -3.12
C GLU A 540 -3.47 -12.74 -3.05
N ALA A 541 -2.93 -13.73 -2.35
CA ALA A 541 -3.58 -15.02 -2.11
C ALA A 541 -4.93 -14.84 -1.41
N THR A 542 -5.01 -13.96 -0.40
CA THR A 542 -6.23 -13.68 0.34
C THR A 542 -7.33 -13.10 -0.56
N PHE A 543 -7.02 -12.09 -1.36
CA PHE A 543 -8.00 -11.50 -2.28
C PHE A 543 -8.41 -12.46 -3.40
N LEU A 544 -7.51 -13.36 -3.83
CA LEU A 544 -7.86 -14.43 -4.78
C LEU A 544 -8.79 -15.49 -4.16
N ASP A 545 -8.56 -15.86 -2.90
CA ASP A 545 -9.47 -16.76 -2.18
C ASP A 545 -10.85 -16.14 -2.00
N TRP A 546 -10.92 -14.84 -1.76
CA TRP A 546 -12.19 -14.13 -1.70
C TRP A 546 -12.87 -14.04 -3.06
N ALA A 547 -12.10 -13.87 -4.15
CA ALA A 547 -12.64 -13.90 -5.50
C ALA A 547 -13.33 -15.24 -5.80
N ARG A 548 -12.69 -16.35 -5.41
CA ARG A 548 -13.29 -17.70 -5.49
C ARG A 548 -14.58 -17.85 -4.71
N GLN A 549 -14.80 -16.99 -3.71
CA GLN A 549 -15.98 -16.96 -2.86
C GLN A 549 -16.97 -15.83 -3.25
N GLY A 550 -16.82 -15.26 -4.44
CA GLY A 550 -17.75 -14.29 -5.01
C GLY A 550 -17.35 -12.83 -4.87
N MET A 551 -16.16 -12.51 -4.36
CA MET A 551 -15.66 -11.13 -4.38
C MET A 551 -15.36 -10.69 -5.82
N THR A 552 -16.03 -9.63 -6.27
CA THR A 552 -15.70 -8.98 -7.55
C THR A 552 -14.51 -8.04 -7.42
N GLN A 553 -13.77 -7.89 -8.51
CA GLN A 553 -12.64 -6.96 -8.66
C GLN A 553 -11.51 -7.14 -7.63
N PRO A 554 -10.97 -8.37 -7.47
CA PRO A 554 -9.99 -8.66 -6.44
C PRO A 554 -8.70 -7.85 -6.59
N TYR A 555 -8.26 -7.56 -7.82
CA TYR A 555 -7.05 -6.75 -8.02
C TYR A 555 -7.26 -5.31 -7.60
N ARG A 556 -8.35 -4.67 -8.03
CA ARG A 556 -8.60 -3.25 -7.67
C ARG A 556 -8.72 -3.07 -6.17
N LYS A 557 -9.42 -3.98 -5.49
CA LYS A 557 -9.55 -3.94 -4.03
C LYS A 557 -8.23 -4.19 -3.32
N ALA A 558 -7.46 -5.19 -3.75
CA ALA A 558 -6.15 -5.48 -3.17
C ALA A 558 -5.12 -4.36 -3.42
N ALA A 559 -5.10 -3.79 -4.63
CA ALA A 559 -4.23 -2.66 -4.97
C ALA A 559 -4.56 -1.42 -4.14
N ARG A 560 -5.85 -1.06 -4.01
CA ARG A 560 -6.30 0.02 -3.12
C ARG A 560 -5.92 -0.23 -1.66
N PHE A 561 -6.06 -1.48 -1.19
CA PHE A 561 -5.65 -1.88 0.15
C PHE A 561 -4.16 -1.63 0.37
N VAL A 562 -3.29 -2.10 -0.54
CA VAL A 562 -1.83 -1.90 -0.46
C VAL A 562 -1.44 -0.43 -0.59
N ASP A 563 -2.07 0.32 -1.48
CA ASP A 563 -1.80 1.75 -1.69
C ASP A 563 -2.12 2.58 -0.43
N ARG A 564 -3.09 2.16 0.39
CA ARG A 564 -3.54 2.87 1.60
C ARG A 564 -2.74 2.52 2.86
N MET A 565 -1.96 1.44 2.88
CA MET A 565 -1.17 1.05 4.05
C MET A 565 -0.22 2.16 4.50
N ILE A 566 -0.14 2.37 5.83
CA ILE A 566 0.87 3.23 6.44
C ILE A 566 2.14 2.42 6.63
N TYR A 567 2.85 2.22 5.53
CA TYR A 567 4.05 1.41 5.46
C TYR A 567 5.04 2.08 4.52
N TRP A 568 6.33 2.11 4.87
CA TRP A 568 7.38 2.71 4.03
C TRP A 568 8.63 1.84 4.08
N THR A 569 9.00 1.26 2.93
CA THR A 569 10.21 0.44 2.76
C THR A 569 11.32 1.18 2.06
N GLU A 570 12.54 0.66 2.14
CA GLU A 570 13.64 1.13 1.30
C GLU A 570 13.52 0.62 -0.15
N TRP A 571 12.87 -0.53 -0.38
CA TRP A 571 12.83 -1.21 -1.68
C TRP A 571 11.75 -0.73 -2.64
N ASP A 572 12.12 -0.60 -3.91
CA ASP A 572 11.24 -0.17 -4.99
C ASP A 572 10.29 -1.29 -5.45
N ARG A 573 9.21 -1.50 -4.70
CA ARG A 573 8.10 -2.39 -5.09
C ARG A 573 6.81 -1.58 -5.16
N THR A 574 6.17 -1.66 -6.32
CA THR A 574 4.84 -1.13 -6.52
C THR A 574 3.77 -2.10 -6.02
N ALA A 575 2.55 -1.62 -5.82
CA ALA A 575 1.35 -2.42 -5.54
C ALA A 575 0.89 -3.20 -6.79
N TYR A 576 1.79 -4.04 -7.32
CA TYR A 576 1.54 -4.86 -8.49
C TYR A 576 1.33 -6.31 -8.07
N LEU A 577 0.06 -6.74 -8.10
CA LEU A 577 -0.42 -8.08 -7.71
C LEU A 577 -0.78 -8.86 -8.99
N PRO A 578 0.17 -9.60 -9.60
CA PRO A 578 0.03 -10.18 -10.94
C PRO A 578 -1.02 -11.28 -11.06
N ALA A 579 -1.20 -12.12 -10.06
CA ALA A 579 -2.19 -13.19 -10.07
C ALA A 579 -3.61 -12.64 -9.90
N ALA A 580 -3.83 -11.70 -8.97
CA ALA A 580 -5.11 -11.00 -8.82
C ALA A 580 -5.47 -10.21 -10.08
N LEU A 581 -4.49 -9.51 -10.68
CA LEU A 581 -4.67 -8.77 -11.92
C LEU A 581 -5.09 -9.67 -13.08
N ARG A 582 -4.36 -10.78 -13.27
CA ARG A 582 -4.70 -11.75 -14.30
C ARG A 582 -6.11 -12.27 -14.12
N HIS A 583 -6.47 -12.67 -12.90
CA HIS A 583 -7.82 -13.14 -12.59
C HIS A 583 -8.89 -12.12 -13.01
N GLU A 584 -8.77 -10.86 -12.59
CA GLU A 584 -9.76 -9.82 -12.94
C GLU A 584 -9.77 -9.49 -14.45
N ILE A 585 -8.64 -9.58 -15.14
CA ILE A 585 -8.59 -9.48 -16.62
C ILE A 585 -9.36 -10.63 -17.26
N PHE A 586 -9.19 -11.87 -16.78
CA PHE A 586 -9.92 -13.03 -17.29
C PHE A 586 -11.43 -12.91 -17.03
N GLU A 587 -11.83 -12.49 -15.83
CA GLU A 587 -13.25 -12.24 -15.51
C GLU A 587 -13.86 -11.18 -16.45
N SER A 588 -13.13 -10.08 -16.69
CA SER A 588 -13.57 -9.02 -17.60
C SER A 588 -13.65 -9.52 -19.06
N ALA A 589 -12.72 -10.38 -19.47
CA ALA A 589 -12.74 -10.98 -20.80
C ALA A 589 -13.90 -11.96 -20.99
N VAL A 590 -14.16 -12.83 -20.00
CA VAL A 590 -15.24 -13.82 -20.00
C VAL A 590 -16.62 -13.15 -19.97
N SER A 591 -16.78 -12.11 -19.16
CA SER A 591 -18.03 -11.31 -19.13
C SER A 591 -18.26 -10.48 -20.39
N GLY A 592 -17.26 -10.37 -21.27
CA GLY A 592 -17.31 -9.53 -22.46
C GLY A 592 -17.20 -8.04 -22.17
N ASP A 593 -16.92 -7.63 -20.92
CA ASP A 593 -16.76 -6.24 -20.53
C ASP A 593 -15.37 -5.70 -20.94
N ARG A 594 -15.26 -5.39 -22.23
CA ARG A 594 -14.04 -4.83 -22.83
C ARG A 594 -13.66 -3.49 -22.20
N ARG A 595 -14.64 -2.69 -21.76
CA ARG A 595 -14.39 -1.39 -21.14
C ARG A 595 -13.71 -1.59 -19.78
N ALA A 596 -14.27 -2.42 -18.91
CA ALA A 596 -13.67 -2.71 -17.61
C ALA A 596 -12.27 -3.33 -17.76
N MET A 597 -12.08 -4.20 -18.75
CA MET A 597 -10.77 -4.79 -19.06
C MET A 597 -9.75 -3.71 -19.47
N GLY A 598 -10.12 -2.78 -20.36
CA GLY A 598 -9.25 -1.70 -20.80
C GLY A 598 -8.87 -0.75 -19.66
N GLU A 599 -9.84 -0.38 -18.83
CA GLU A 599 -9.63 0.45 -17.64
C GLU A 599 -8.71 -0.24 -16.64
N LEU A 600 -8.94 -1.52 -16.35
CA LEU A 600 -8.08 -2.34 -15.48
C LEU A 600 -6.64 -2.37 -15.99
N CYS A 601 -6.45 -2.60 -17.30
CA CYS A 601 -5.12 -2.69 -17.89
C CYS A 601 -4.37 -1.35 -17.80
N ALA A 602 -5.06 -0.23 -18.07
CA ALA A 602 -4.50 1.12 -17.90
C ALA A 602 -4.06 1.37 -16.44
N SER A 603 -4.87 0.93 -15.49
CA SER A 603 -4.64 1.05 -14.04
C SER A 603 -3.35 0.36 -13.63
N ALA A 604 -3.23 -0.89 -14.09
CA ALA A 604 -2.13 -1.76 -13.74
C ALA A 604 -0.83 -1.36 -14.45
N MET A 605 -0.89 -0.82 -15.68
CA MET A 605 0.32 -0.33 -16.37
C MET A 605 1.02 0.77 -15.59
N CYS A 606 0.25 1.62 -14.92
CA CYS A 606 0.78 2.72 -14.11
C CYS A 606 1.37 2.25 -12.78
N ARG A 607 0.94 1.07 -12.29
CA ARG A 607 1.53 0.39 -11.13
C ARG A 607 2.65 -0.58 -11.52
N CYS A 608 2.79 -0.91 -12.80
CA CYS A 608 3.80 -1.88 -13.23
C CYS A 608 5.20 -1.25 -13.16
N PRO A 609 6.15 -1.86 -12.42
CA PRO A 609 7.51 -1.33 -12.28
C PRO A 609 8.19 -1.18 -13.66
N VAL A 610 9.03 -0.15 -13.79
CA VAL A 610 9.60 0.28 -15.08
C VAL A 610 10.90 -0.47 -15.43
N ASN A 611 11.62 -1.06 -14.47
CA ASN A 611 13.01 -1.49 -14.71
C ASN A 611 13.38 -2.93 -14.21
N GLU A 612 14.39 -3.47 -14.92
CA GLU A 612 15.30 -4.63 -14.74
C GLU A 612 14.83 -6.07 -15.03
N MET A 613 13.55 -6.42 -14.95
CA MET A 613 13.11 -7.80 -15.28
C MET A 613 12.47 -7.98 -16.68
N GLU A 614 12.45 -6.94 -17.53
CA GLU A 614 11.96 -7.04 -18.91
C GLU A 614 12.84 -7.93 -19.82
N HIS A 615 14.03 -8.34 -19.36
CA HIS A 615 14.99 -9.07 -20.18
C HIS A 615 14.84 -10.60 -20.19
N LEU A 616 13.96 -11.17 -19.34
CA LEU A 616 13.91 -12.64 -19.15
C LEU A 616 12.58 -13.30 -19.57
N LEU A 617 11.47 -12.55 -19.66
CA LEU A 617 10.15 -13.01 -20.10
C LEU A 617 9.37 -11.84 -20.73
N PRO A 618 8.37 -12.05 -21.60
CA PRO A 618 7.43 -10.99 -21.98
C PRO A 618 6.81 -10.43 -20.69
N GLY A 619 7.20 -9.21 -20.33
CA GLY A 619 6.93 -8.66 -19.02
C GLY A 619 5.44 -8.38 -18.79
N PRO A 620 5.03 -8.22 -17.52
CA PRO A 620 3.74 -7.66 -17.10
C PRO A 620 3.16 -6.53 -17.99
N ARG A 621 4.01 -5.61 -18.47
CA ARG A 621 3.59 -4.51 -19.33
C ARG A 621 3.11 -4.95 -20.70
N GLU A 622 3.74 -5.95 -21.29
CA GLU A 622 3.39 -6.43 -22.62
C GLU A 622 2.04 -7.16 -22.60
N MET A 623 1.80 -7.94 -21.54
CA MET A 623 0.48 -8.51 -21.24
C MET A 623 -0.59 -7.40 -21.18
N LEU A 624 -0.31 -6.33 -20.43
CA LEU A 624 -1.26 -5.23 -20.25
C LEU A 624 -1.47 -4.41 -21.51
N ARG A 625 -0.42 -4.14 -22.29
CA ARG A 625 -0.51 -3.49 -23.60
C ARG A 625 -1.36 -4.32 -24.55
N THR A 626 -1.15 -5.63 -24.59
CA THR A 626 -1.91 -6.55 -25.44
C THR A 626 -3.39 -6.60 -25.02
N ALA A 627 -3.68 -6.71 -23.73
CA ALA A 627 -5.05 -6.71 -23.22
C ALA A 627 -5.74 -5.35 -23.46
N ALA A 628 -5.04 -4.23 -23.21
CA ALA A 628 -5.56 -2.88 -23.45
C ALA A 628 -5.80 -2.59 -24.94
N ALA A 629 -4.88 -2.96 -25.83
CA ALA A 629 -5.04 -2.79 -27.27
C ALA A 629 -6.25 -3.58 -27.82
N ARG A 630 -6.56 -4.73 -27.21
CA ARG A 630 -7.73 -5.55 -27.58
C ARG A 630 -9.04 -4.99 -27.05
N ALA A 631 -9.06 -4.44 -25.84
CA ALA A 631 -10.18 -3.62 -25.35
C ALA A 631 -10.42 -2.40 -26.28
N ALA A 632 -9.35 -1.80 -26.80
CA ALA A 632 -9.37 -0.64 -27.67
C ALA A 632 -9.89 -0.90 -29.10
N ALA A 633 -9.99 -2.16 -29.57
CA ALA A 633 -10.47 -2.47 -30.92
C ALA A 633 -11.95 -2.05 -31.18
N SER A 634 -12.71 -1.72 -30.13
CA SER A 634 -14.05 -1.10 -30.19
C SER A 634 -14.06 0.37 -29.74
N TRP A 635 -12.91 0.99 -29.50
CA TRP A 635 -12.76 2.26 -28.78
C TRP A 635 -11.93 3.27 -29.60
N LYS A 636 -12.61 4.18 -30.31
CA LYS A 636 -11.99 5.31 -31.02
C LYS A 636 -11.43 6.41 -30.10
N GLU A 637 -11.66 6.31 -28.79
CA GLU A 637 -11.38 7.40 -27.82
C GLU A 637 -10.15 7.16 -26.92
N LEU A 638 -9.56 5.96 -26.90
CA LEU A 638 -8.32 5.73 -26.14
C LEU A 638 -7.08 6.09 -26.97
N LYS A 639 -6.77 7.39 -27.11
CA LYS A 639 -5.47 7.84 -27.63
C LYS A 639 -4.33 7.74 -26.59
N TYR A 640 -4.61 7.17 -25.42
CA TYR A 640 -3.78 7.23 -24.21
C TYR A 640 -2.76 6.09 -24.04
N LEU A 641 -2.75 5.10 -24.93
CA LEU A 641 -1.74 4.04 -24.93
C LEU A 641 -0.55 4.52 -25.77
N PRO A 642 0.71 4.33 -25.32
CA PRO A 642 1.85 4.52 -26.20
C PRO A 642 1.76 3.50 -27.34
N VAL A 643 1.33 3.96 -28.52
CA VAL A 643 1.20 3.14 -29.75
C VAL A 643 2.57 2.91 -30.42
N ASP A 644 3.67 3.26 -29.76
CA ASP A 644 5.02 3.06 -30.28
C ASP A 644 5.55 1.66 -29.97
N SER A 645 4.91 0.68 -30.60
CA SER A 645 5.40 -0.62 -31.04
C SER A 645 4.16 -1.47 -31.27
N ARG A 646 4.07 -2.14 -32.43
CA ARG A 646 3.15 -3.26 -32.56
C ARG A 646 3.41 -4.16 -31.36
N PRO A 647 2.42 -4.49 -30.51
CA PRO A 647 2.66 -5.44 -29.43
C PRO A 647 3.36 -6.63 -30.07
N SER A 648 4.48 -7.06 -29.49
CA SER A 648 5.02 -8.36 -29.80
C SER A 648 3.85 -9.33 -29.71
N ARG A 649 3.71 -10.24 -30.67
CA ARG A 649 2.60 -11.21 -30.70
C ARG A 649 2.72 -12.25 -29.57
N MET A 650 3.22 -11.86 -28.40
CA MET A 650 3.40 -12.73 -27.25
C MET A 650 2.20 -12.62 -26.31
N PRO A 651 1.52 -13.74 -26.03
CA PRO A 651 0.27 -13.76 -25.30
C PRO A 651 0.44 -13.61 -23.77
N PRO A 652 -0.62 -13.15 -23.07
CA PRO A 652 -0.72 -13.07 -21.59
C PRO A 652 -0.37 -14.36 -20.82
N SER A 653 -0.47 -15.51 -21.48
CA SER A 653 -0.41 -16.85 -20.89
C SER A 653 0.95 -17.57 -21.02
N ARG A 654 1.96 -16.98 -21.68
CA ARG A 654 3.20 -17.72 -21.97
C ARG A 654 4.22 -17.77 -20.80
N LEU A 655 4.30 -18.95 -20.18
CA LEU A 655 5.59 -19.63 -19.93
C LEU A 655 5.86 -20.47 -21.21
N GLU A 656 7.05 -20.36 -21.79
CA GLU A 656 7.51 -20.93 -23.07
C GLU A 656 6.70 -22.10 -23.68
N VAL A 657 6.21 -21.93 -24.91
CA VAL A 657 5.58 -23.04 -25.69
C VAL A 657 6.69 -23.79 -26.43
N GLY A 658 6.93 -25.05 -26.06
CA GLY A 658 7.86 -25.93 -26.75
C GLY A 658 7.42 -26.23 -28.20
N LYS A 659 8.39 -26.55 -29.08
CA LYS A 659 8.18 -26.82 -30.51
C LYS A 659 7.14 -27.92 -30.78
N GLU A 660 7.13 -28.97 -29.97
CA GLU A 660 6.18 -30.08 -30.08
C GLU A 660 4.73 -29.63 -29.87
N ALA A 661 4.54 -28.70 -28.94
CA ALA A 661 3.24 -28.22 -28.53
C ALA A 661 2.63 -27.25 -29.58
N PHE A 662 3.47 -26.46 -30.26
CA PHE A 662 3.06 -25.66 -31.43
C PHE A 662 2.63 -26.53 -32.62
N ASN A 663 3.38 -27.60 -32.89
CA ASN A 663 3.05 -28.54 -33.97
C ASN A 663 1.72 -29.24 -33.71
N LEU A 664 1.49 -29.71 -32.48
CA LEU A 664 0.23 -30.35 -32.09
C LEU A 664 -0.98 -29.42 -32.31
N THR A 665 -0.87 -28.17 -31.88
CA THR A 665 -1.93 -27.16 -32.06
C THR A 665 -2.26 -26.97 -33.55
N THR A 666 -1.22 -26.85 -34.39
CA THR A 666 -1.36 -26.64 -35.84
C THR A 666 -2.00 -27.85 -36.55
N GLU A 667 -1.58 -29.06 -36.19
CA GLU A 667 -2.12 -30.31 -36.75
C GLU A 667 -3.60 -30.48 -36.39
N ILE A 668 -3.99 -30.13 -35.16
CA ILE A 668 -5.38 -30.17 -34.71
C ILE A 668 -6.23 -29.12 -35.45
N THR A 669 -5.76 -27.89 -35.63
CA THR A 669 -6.46 -26.86 -36.43
C THR A 669 -6.68 -27.32 -37.85
N ALA A 670 -5.69 -27.96 -38.46
CA ALA A 670 -5.80 -28.50 -39.82
C ALA A 670 -6.87 -29.61 -39.89
N GLY A 671 -6.82 -30.59 -38.98
CA GLY A 671 -7.81 -31.67 -38.92
C GLY A 671 -9.25 -31.16 -38.71
N LEU A 672 -9.43 -30.14 -37.87
CA LEU A 672 -10.75 -29.52 -37.66
C LEU A 672 -11.26 -28.76 -38.88
N ARG A 673 -10.37 -28.06 -39.60
CA ARG A 673 -10.71 -27.34 -40.83
C ARG A 673 -11.13 -28.30 -41.95
N ASP A 674 -10.51 -29.47 -42.01
CA ASP A 674 -10.79 -30.48 -43.03
C ASP A 674 -11.94 -31.42 -42.64
N GLY A 675 -12.54 -31.23 -41.46
CA GLY A 675 -13.62 -32.06 -40.94
C GLY A 675 -13.19 -33.46 -40.49
N ASP A 676 -11.87 -33.72 -40.44
CA ASP A 676 -11.30 -35.01 -40.06
C ASP A 676 -11.25 -35.18 -38.53
N THR A 677 -12.43 -35.50 -38.02
CA THR A 677 -12.69 -35.67 -36.60
C THR A 677 -11.89 -36.83 -35.99
N SER A 678 -11.62 -37.88 -36.76
CA SER A 678 -10.85 -39.05 -36.30
C SER A 678 -9.35 -38.73 -36.18
N ALA A 679 -8.80 -37.93 -37.08
CA ALA A 679 -7.41 -37.46 -36.96
C ALA A 679 -7.21 -36.53 -35.75
N VAL A 680 -8.17 -35.62 -35.50
CA VAL A 680 -8.12 -34.73 -34.32
C VAL A 680 -8.11 -35.54 -33.02
N LEU A 681 -8.97 -36.55 -32.91
CA LEU A 681 -9.03 -37.40 -31.72
C LEU A 681 -7.79 -38.28 -31.54
N ALA A 682 -7.21 -38.80 -32.62
CA ALA A 682 -5.96 -39.55 -32.56
C ALA A 682 -4.75 -38.67 -32.15
N LEU A 683 -4.75 -37.38 -32.52
CA LEU A 683 -3.74 -36.40 -32.11
C LEU A 683 -3.87 -36.07 -30.62
N VAL A 684 -5.09 -35.87 -30.13
CA VAL A 684 -5.39 -35.69 -28.71
C VAL A 684 -4.99 -36.95 -27.91
N GLU A 685 -5.23 -38.16 -28.43
CA GLU A 685 -4.88 -39.40 -27.74
C GLU A 685 -3.37 -39.64 -27.63
N ASN A 686 -2.64 -39.48 -28.74
CA ASN A 686 -1.26 -39.94 -28.83
C ASN A 686 -0.22 -38.89 -28.40
N ARG A 687 -0.57 -37.60 -28.42
CA ARG A 687 0.40 -36.51 -28.23
C ARG A 687 0.07 -35.56 -27.09
N TYR A 688 -1.12 -35.65 -26.49
CA TYR A 688 -1.47 -34.85 -25.31
C TYR A 688 -0.84 -35.43 -24.04
N ARG A 689 -0.12 -34.58 -23.29
CA ARG A 689 0.35 -34.86 -21.92
C ARG A 689 -0.11 -33.74 -20.98
N PRO A 690 -0.20 -33.95 -19.65
CA PRO A 690 -0.59 -32.89 -18.71
C PRO A 690 0.30 -31.64 -18.79
N GLU A 691 1.56 -31.78 -19.21
CA GLU A 691 2.45 -30.63 -19.45
C GLU A 691 2.00 -29.75 -20.64
N VAL A 692 1.14 -30.28 -21.52
CA VAL A 692 0.56 -29.65 -22.71
C VAL A 692 -0.73 -28.86 -22.38
N GLY A 693 -1.35 -29.07 -21.21
CA GLY A 693 -2.57 -28.35 -20.76
C GLY A 693 -2.37 -26.84 -20.53
N ARG A 694 -1.14 -26.33 -20.68
CA ARG A 694 -0.81 -24.89 -20.70
C ARG A 694 -0.75 -24.29 -22.10
N LEU A 695 -1.09 -25.06 -23.12
CA LEU A 695 -1.16 -24.57 -24.49
C LEU A 695 -2.33 -23.62 -24.67
N PRO A 696 -2.24 -22.65 -25.58
CA PRO A 696 -3.41 -21.92 -26.00
C PRO A 696 -4.25 -22.77 -26.94
N ALA A 697 -5.54 -22.47 -26.95
CA ALA A 697 -6.46 -23.12 -27.86
C ALA A 697 -6.16 -22.82 -29.36
N PRO A 698 -6.37 -23.79 -30.27
CA PRO A 698 -5.97 -23.69 -31.68
C PRO A 698 -6.80 -22.72 -32.54
N ASP A 699 -8.05 -22.46 -32.17
CA ASP A 699 -8.92 -21.43 -32.74
C ASP A 699 -8.91 -20.12 -31.91
N ASP A 700 -8.35 -20.19 -30.70
CA ASP A 700 -8.11 -19.04 -29.85
C ASP A 700 -6.81 -18.36 -30.28
N SER A 701 -6.92 -17.62 -31.38
CA SER A 701 -5.92 -16.66 -31.85
C SER A 701 -5.50 -15.63 -30.79
N LEU A 702 -6.22 -15.58 -29.65
CA LEU A 702 -6.02 -14.66 -28.55
C LEU A 702 -5.32 -15.33 -27.35
N HIS A 703 -5.19 -16.67 -27.33
CA HIS A 703 -4.41 -17.49 -26.40
C HIS A 703 -4.81 -17.34 -24.91
N TRP A 704 -6.11 -17.17 -24.63
CA TRP A 704 -6.73 -17.03 -23.31
C TRP A 704 -7.28 -18.34 -22.74
N LEU A 705 -7.66 -19.28 -23.61
CA LEU A 705 -8.17 -20.59 -23.27
C LEU A 705 -7.00 -21.57 -23.20
N SER A 706 -6.91 -22.30 -22.09
CA SER A 706 -6.06 -23.49 -22.07
C SER A 706 -6.58 -24.47 -23.11
N PHE A 707 -5.68 -25.25 -23.67
CA PHE A 707 -6.01 -26.32 -24.60
C PHE A 707 -7.03 -27.28 -23.99
N ASP A 708 -7.00 -27.50 -22.67
CA ASP A 708 -7.96 -28.34 -21.93
C ASP A 708 -9.36 -27.75 -21.96
N GLU A 709 -9.49 -26.48 -21.63
CA GLU A 709 -10.76 -25.74 -21.68
C GLU A 709 -11.31 -25.65 -23.11
N TRP A 710 -10.43 -25.58 -24.10
CA TRP A 710 -10.84 -25.62 -25.50
C TRP A 710 -11.28 -26.99 -25.98
N VAL A 711 -10.58 -28.06 -25.62
CA VAL A 711 -11.03 -29.44 -25.92
C VAL A 711 -12.39 -29.67 -25.28
N ARG A 712 -12.61 -29.19 -24.05
CA ARG A 712 -13.91 -29.23 -23.38
C ARG A 712 -14.99 -28.51 -24.18
N ARG A 713 -14.75 -27.25 -24.57
CA ARG A 713 -15.68 -26.47 -25.40
C ARG A 713 -15.94 -27.07 -26.78
N LEU A 714 -14.91 -27.67 -27.38
CA LEU A 714 -15.03 -28.32 -28.68
C LEU A 714 -15.94 -29.55 -28.60
N ILE A 715 -15.81 -30.34 -27.53
CA ILE A 715 -16.68 -31.50 -27.26
C ILE A 715 -18.11 -31.03 -26.96
N ASP A 716 -18.28 -29.97 -26.16
CA ASP A 716 -19.58 -29.40 -25.84
C ASP A 716 -20.28 -28.83 -27.10
N ALA A 717 -19.53 -28.16 -27.98
CA ALA A 717 -20.03 -27.56 -29.21
C ALA A 717 -20.27 -28.58 -30.34
N LYS A 718 -19.65 -29.77 -30.27
CA LYS A 718 -19.82 -30.86 -31.23
C LYS A 718 -20.10 -32.17 -30.50
N PRO A 719 -21.36 -32.41 -30.06
CA PRO A 719 -21.73 -33.59 -29.29
C PRO A 719 -21.35 -34.92 -29.96
N GLU A 720 -21.35 -34.98 -31.29
CA GLU A 720 -20.88 -36.16 -32.04
C GLU A 720 -19.40 -36.51 -31.76
N LEU A 721 -18.55 -35.52 -31.48
CA LEU A 721 -17.15 -35.71 -31.08
C LEU A 721 -17.08 -36.40 -29.71
N GLY A 722 -17.93 -35.96 -28.78
CA GLY A 722 -18.02 -36.50 -27.43
C GLY A 722 -18.61 -37.91 -27.36
N GLU A 723 -19.54 -38.27 -28.25
CA GLU A 723 -20.00 -39.65 -28.41
C GLU A 723 -18.93 -40.55 -29.01
N LYS A 724 -18.23 -40.08 -30.05
CA LYS A 724 -17.16 -40.84 -30.70
C LYS A 724 -15.96 -41.09 -29.76
N LEU A 725 -15.62 -40.11 -28.91
CA LEU A 725 -14.65 -40.25 -27.81
C LEU A 725 -15.03 -41.33 -26.79
N ARG A 726 -16.34 -41.48 -26.52
CA ARG A 726 -16.86 -42.49 -25.59
C ARG A 726 -16.93 -43.88 -26.21
N GLN A 727 -17.07 -43.98 -27.54
CA GLN A 727 -17.24 -45.24 -28.26
C GLN A 727 -15.93 -45.83 -28.80
N ASP A 728 -15.04 -45.00 -29.36
CA ASP A 728 -13.94 -45.48 -30.22
C ASP A 728 -12.55 -45.48 -29.54
N TYR A 729 -12.44 -44.96 -28.31
CA TYR A 729 -11.12 -44.66 -27.71
C TYR A 729 -10.91 -45.26 -26.32
N SER A 730 -9.63 -45.42 -25.95
CA SER A 730 -9.18 -46.15 -24.76
C SER A 730 -9.66 -45.52 -23.44
N ALA A 731 -9.84 -46.36 -22.40
CA ALA A 731 -10.22 -45.90 -21.05
C ALA A 731 -9.25 -44.86 -20.46
N ALA A 732 -7.98 -44.87 -20.89
CA ALA A 732 -6.98 -43.87 -20.51
C ALA A 732 -7.25 -42.50 -21.16
N LEU A 733 -7.72 -42.45 -22.41
CA LEU A 733 -8.14 -41.21 -23.06
C LEU A 733 -9.41 -40.64 -22.41
N GLN A 734 -10.36 -41.52 -22.07
CA GLN A 734 -11.58 -41.12 -21.37
C GLN A 734 -11.27 -40.53 -19.99
N LEU A 735 -10.30 -41.09 -19.26
CA LEU A 735 -9.84 -40.55 -17.97
C LEU A 735 -9.19 -39.17 -18.14
N ARG A 736 -8.30 -39.00 -19.13
CA ARG A 736 -7.63 -37.71 -19.42
C ARG A 736 -8.60 -36.64 -19.88
N VAL A 737 -9.58 -36.99 -20.71
CA VAL A 737 -10.65 -36.07 -21.13
C VAL A 737 -11.57 -35.72 -19.95
N GLN A 738 -11.86 -36.67 -19.04
CA GLN A 738 -12.56 -36.37 -17.79
C GLN A 738 -11.74 -35.48 -16.83
N GLU A 739 -10.42 -35.59 -16.84
CA GLU A 739 -9.52 -34.68 -16.11
C GLU A 739 -9.50 -33.27 -16.74
N CYS A 740 -9.69 -33.12 -18.05
CA CYS A 740 -9.87 -31.81 -18.71
C CYS A 740 -11.27 -31.20 -18.50
N ILE A 741 -12.27 -32.01 -18.15
CA ILE A 741 -13.67 -31.59 -17.92
C ILE A 741 -13.91 -31.17 -16.45
N LYS A 742 -13.07 -31.62 -15.50
CA LYS A 742 -13.12 -31.28 -14.07
C LYS A 742 -12.25 -30.08 -13.75
#